data_AF-A0A962B9V5-F1
#
_entry.id   AF-A0A962B9V5-F1
#
_cell.length_a   1.000
_cell.length_b   1.000
_cell.length_c   1.000
_cell.angle_alpha   90.00
_cell.angle_beta   90.00
_cell.angle_gamma   90.00
#
_symmetry.space_group_name_H-M   'P 1'
#
loop_
_entity.id
_entity.type
_entity.pdbx_description
1 polymer ?
#
loop_
_entity_poly.entity_id
_entity_poly.type
_entity_poly.pdbx_seq_one_letter_code
_entity_poly.pdbx_strand_id
1 'polypeptide(L)'
;MIVSRICTLFGALCAGGLAVAGEPGTTAWSIDASAAKRSASAHLAVYDTLPAGSVSRLTAVSGPKQDTSGNGHLPAHRSPPVIELPNGEHFTPAWSSRIEHADGNVSFVAVDAAGAGLLQMTMGPDASFARISSPSGNYRFESFGAEARLVDVGHAGIMLSSIDDGASGDRLPAAAKRSALAKAGETAIDVLFLYSDGFAARYPGSAAVTRIHYFQAIANQALANSAVSAVVRVAGTMQSAYPDSEGSNGLALDRMRQALAGQTPHPAFANLPAQRQGAGADVVVLLRPHDIETRGSCGIARFPNGSPAEAVHVVSDGFSSWSLCDDDVFTHELGHNLGAEHQFGASSPNPGFGTAHVRLGRLHTVMGSFGTGNPNRRFGLQRFSNPGRPCGGAPCGAAGSSDNARRISENLALVSGYANAAASTPAEQAPPATDPDPDGDGAPESLDAFPFDARYQSDRDNDGVADNIDAFPDQAGEWLDSDGDGTGDNADTDDDNDGIGDAQDAFPTDPSEQADSDQDGVGDHADAFPLDAREFADSDLDGTGDRADADADGDGAADFSTDSSAGGFDLLVTSSGNDRILRFDGSSGLFANVEVAEHGVPVAFGQQSNLAWLPQKEQLLALVSSELRGYDRRHTADAAEVLVQGFQDGASAAFPAGFPVAMAVIPGGDVVVAETGTSSLLRFDPFTRRGMAGGAYGEDNIFTDSPRASALTADGHLWFIDRNAALTEVDAASGFVLRSVFPNQAGAPVSTDPTALATHPDGATLLVADGSGDSVRRVDPNRAGASTYFVQPGAGGLDRPTGLTFGPDGHLYVSSAGTHSVLRFDGSTGAFIDVFTTAPQDTLVEPRSLLFVPRVTDRFPTDATRRFLPVSGGWYNPQRSGHGFDLQRAGDQLSLIWYTYETDGTPTWYLALGTLAGDRWEADLLRFTRSGDTSTSAVVGDATLLFADERHATFSWTLPEGNGSEPVQPLYVGNSAESQFPTSSWYDPSESGWGLSVTRQGDVRYLMAFVYDAAGEPYWFIGAALDSDDPNRFDMQWFSGPDRCPSCTGAEDAIANPGGTLRFAPVDLDGARVESAMSSPAASWQRDPLDFVRLTDSPTDVDGDPLPSP
;
A
#
# COMPACT_ATOMS: atom_id res chain seq x y z
N MET A 1 38.36 27.88 -21.26
CA MET A 1 39.61 28.67 -21.10
C MET A 1 39.27 29.98 -20.40
N ILE A 2 39.97 30.30 -19.30
CA ILE A 2 39.87 31.54 -18.48
C ILE A 2 38.56 31.64 -17.66
N VAL A 3 38.47 31.03 -16.48
CA VAL A 3 38.78 31.61 -15.14
C VAL A 3 37.72 32.61 -14.62
N SER A 4 36.87 32.13 -13.70
CA SER A 4 36.56 32.67 -12.36
C SER A 4 36.79 34.16 -12.06
N ARG A 5 35.75 34.88 -11.57
CA ARG A 5 35.68 35.58 -10.25
C ARG A 5 34.54 36.62 -10.17
N ILE A 6 33.55 36.35 -9.30
CA ILE A 6 33.23 37.07 -8.04
C ILE A 6 32.78 38.54 -8.18
N CYS A 7 31.50 38.79 -7.89
CA CYS A 7 31.04 39.98 -7.18
C CYS A 7 29.75 39.66 -6.40
N THR A 8 29.91 39.00 -5.26
CA THR A 8 29.04 39.12 -4.09
C THR A 8 29.57 40.30 -3.27
N LEU A 9 28.74 41.30 -2.94
CA LEU A 9 28.80 42.13 -1.71
C LEU A 9 27.84 43.34 -1.82
N PHE A 10 26.92 43.43 -0.84
CA PHE A 10 25.97 44.53 -0.50
C PHE A 10 24.59 44.59 -1.20
N GLY A 11 23.57 44.06 -0.50
CA GLY A 11 22.47 44.86 0.06
C GLY A 11 21.45 45.53 -0.87
N ALA A 12 20.28 44.86 -0.99
CA ALA A 12 18.90 45.37 -0.92
C ALA A 12 18.46 46.75 -1.49
N LEU A 13 17.27 46.71 -2.11
CA LEU A 13 16.20 47.74 -2.23
C LEU A 13 16.22 48.75 -3.40
N CYS A 14 15.18 48.63 -4.25
CA CYS A 14 14.16 49.64 -4.60
C CYS A 14 13.57 49.32 -6.01
N ALA A 15 12.35 48.78 -6.13
CA ALA A 15 11.03 49.43 -5.99
C ALA A 15 10.45 49.96 -7.32
N GLY A 16 9.18 49.63 -7.59
CA GLY A 16 8.29 50.43 -8.46
C GLY A 16 7.46 49.62 -9.46
N GLY A 17 6.19 49.33 -9.13
CA GLY A 17 5.19 48.78 -10.06
C GLY A 17 4.46 49.84 -10.89
N LEU A 18 3.64 49.40 -11.87
CA LEU A 18 2.29 49.91 -12.21
C LEU A 18 1.71 49.24 -13.50
N ALA A 19 0.55 48.60 -13.31
CA ALA A 19 -0.70 48.55 -14.10
C ALA A 19 -0.79 48.32 -15.65
N VAL A 20 -1.50 47.23 -15.99
CA VAL A 20 -2.72 47.05 -16.84
C VAL A 20 -2.80 47.59 -18.29
N ALA A 21 -2.99 46.70 -19.28
CA ALA A 21 -4.22 46.56 -20.12
C ALA A 21 -3.98 45.74 -21.42
N GLY A 22 -4.87 44.77 -21.72
CA GLY A 22 -5.08 44.23 -23.07
C GLY A 22 -5.57 42.78 -23.16
N GLU A 23 -6.89 42.59 -23.32
CA GLU A 23 -7.55 41.37 -23.85
C GLU A 23 -7.92 41.58 -25.34
N PRO A 24 -8.39 40.57 -26.13
CA PRO A 24 -8.56 39.14 -25.85
C PRO A 24 -7.94 38.22 -26.94
N GLY A 25 -7.60 36.98 -26.58
CA GLY A 25 -7.20 35.96 -27.55
C GLY A 25 -7.19 34.57 -26.90
N THR A 26 -7.99 33.68 -27.46
CA THR A 26 -8.17 32.27 -27.10
C THR A 26 -6.87 31.53 -26.80
N THR A 27 -6.65 31.12 -25.56
CA THR A 27 -5.70 30.06 -25.21
C THR A 27 -6.33 29.14 -24.17
N ALA A 28 -6.46 27.87 -24.51
CA ALA A 28 -6.88 26.80 -23.61
C ALA A 28 -5.98 26.77 -22.37
N TRP A 29 -6.57 26.39 -21.24
CA TRP A 29 -5.95 26.39 -19.92
C TRP A 29 -5.37 24.99 -19.69
N SER A 30 -4.05 24.80 -19.81
CA SER A 30 -3.36 23.52 -19.53
C SER A 30 -2.35 23.68 -18.40
N ILE A 31 -2.40 22.83 -17.37
CA ILE A 31 -1.34 22.78 -16.36
C ILE A 31 -0.14 22.09 -17.01
N ASP A 32 1.04 22.71 -16.94
CA ASP A 32 2.27 22.07 -17.42
C ASP A 32 2.78 21.13 -16.32
N ALA A 33 2.44 19.85 -16.42
CA ALA A 33 2.82 18.79 -15.49
C ALA A 33 4.33 18.48 -15.50
N SER A 34 5.10 19.02 -16.46
CA SER A 34 6.52 18.69 -16.64
C SER A 34 7.48 19.34 -15.63
N ALA A 35 7.00 20.24 -14.77
CA ALA A 35 7.82 20.97 -13.78
C ALA A 35 7.81 20.36 -12.37
N ALA A 36 7.19 19.18 -12.18
CA ALA A 36 7.19 18.49 -10.89
C ALA A 36 8.60 18.01 -10.53
N LYS A 37 9.16 18.51 -9.42
CA LYS A 37 10.32 17.88 -8.79
C LYS A 37 9.80 16.83 -7.81
N ARG A 38 10.01 15.55 -8.13
CA ARG A 38 9.92 14.47 -7.12
C ARG A 38 10.95 14.76 -6.04
N SER A 39 10.52 15.10 -4.82
CA SER A 39 11.44 15.15 -3.68
C SER A 39 11.61 13.72 -3.16
N ALA A 40 12.85 13.35 -2.84
CA ALA A 40 13.25 11.98 -2.49
C ALA A 40 12.84 11.55 -1.07
N SER A 41 11.61 11.89 -0.65
CA SER A 41 10.99 11.42 0.58
C SER A 41 9.73 10.63 0.18
N ALA A 42 9.90 9.32 -0.01
CA ALA A 42 8.97 8.40 -0.68
C ALA A 42 7.71 8.04 0.12
N HIS A 43 7.10 8.99 0.84
CA HIS A 43 5.86 8.77 1.61
C HIS A 43 4.69 9.65 1.17
N LEU A 44 4.89 10.45 0.13
CA LEU A 44 3.88 11.34 -0.38
C LEU A 44 4.24 11.62 -1.84
N ALA A 45 3.31 11.45 -2.76
CA ALA A 45 3.33 12.27 -3.97
C ALA A 45 3.02 13.71 -3.52
N VAL A 46 3.98 14.38 -2.86
CA VAL A 46 3.94 15.85 -2.77
C VAL A 46 4.29 16.32 -4.16
N TYR A 47 3.31 16.87 -4.86
CA TYR A 47 3.60 17.69 -6.03
C TYR A 47 4.24 18.99 -5.52
N ASP A 48 5.52 18.93 -5.17
CA ASP A 48 6.26 20.05 -4.62
C ASP A 48 6.58 21.03 -5.75
N THR A 49 6.16 22.27 -5.55
CA THR A 49 6.31 23.43 -6.44
C THR A 49 5.59 23.30 -7.78
N LEU A 50 4.26 23.46 -7.76
CA LEU A 50 3.60 24.11 -8.89
C LEU A 50 4.32 25.46 -9.13
N PRO A 51 4.87 25.74 -10.34
CA PRO A 51 5.50 27.02 -10.61
C PRO A 51 4.53 28.15 -10.24
N ALA A 52 5.04 29.33 -9.83
CA ALA A 52 4.24 30.43 -9.29
C ALA A 52 3.01 30.84 -10.16
N GLY A 53 2.97 30.42 -11.44
CA GLY A 53 1.85 30.56 -12.37
C GLY A 53 0.72 29.51 -12.30
N SER A 54 0.92 28.34 -11.68
CA SER A 54 -0.12 27.31 -11.48
C SER A 54 -0.83 27.46 -10.12
N VAL A 55 -0.12 27.95 -9.10
CA VAL A 55 -0.71 28.39 -7.81
C VAL A 55 -1.74 29.50 -8.04
N SER A 56 -1.54 30.34 -9.05
CA SER A 56 -2.50 31.39 -9.46
C SER A 56 -3.75 30.86 -10.16
N ARG A 57 -3.83 29.56 -10.51
CA ARG A 57 -4.96 28.99 -11.27
C ARG A 57 -6.03 28.34 -10.39
N LEU A 58 -5.65 27.60 -9.33
CA LEU A 58 -6.58 27.10 -8.30
C LEU A 58 -7.08 28.23 -7.38
N THR A 59 -6.23 29.20 -7.04
CA THR A 59 -6.66 30.42 -6.30
C THR A 59 -7.46 31.42 -7.16
N ALA A 60 -7.41 31.31 -8.51
CA ALA A 60 -8.27 32.06 -9.41
C ALA A 60 -9.68 31.46 -9.58
N VAL A 61 -9.93 30.29 -8.96
CA VAL A 61 -11.26 29.67 -8.83
C VAL A 61 -12.05 30.38 -7.73
N SER A 62 -12.15 31.71 -7.81
CA SER A 62 -13.12 32.43 -7.02
C SER A 62 -14.50 32.04 -7.55
N GLY A 63 -15.23 31.21 -6.81
CA GLY A 63 -16.62 30.85 -7.14
C GLY A 63 -17.49 32.07 -7.48
N PRO A 64 -18.67 31.88 -8.09
CA PRO A 64 -19.49 32.98 -8.58
C PRO A 64 -19.75 34.02 -7.48
N LYS A 65 -19.50 35.31 -7.80
CA LYS A 65 -19.86 36.43 -6.91
C LYS A 65 -21.38 36.40 -6.70
N GLN A 66 -21.80 36.51 -5.44
CA GLN A 66 -23.22 36.58 -5.06
C GLN A 66 -23.92 37.68 -5.86
N ASP A 67 -24.97 37.31 -6.61
CA ASP A 67 -25.85 38.29 -7.22
C ASP A 67 -26.72 38.93 -6.14
N THR A 68 -26.49 40.21 -5.89
CA THR A 68 -27.26 41.02 -4.93
C THR A 68 -28.60 41.50 -5.51
N SER A 69 -28.99 41.08 -6.72
CA SER A 69 -30.17 41.57 -7.42
C SER A 69 -31.49 40.84 -7.11
N GLY A 70 -31.46 39.73 -6.37
CA GLY A 70 -32.69 39.03 -5.94
C GLY A 70 -33.45 38.30 -7.04
N ASN A 71 -32.88 38.16 -8.25
CA ASN A 71 -33.42 37.31 -9.31
C ASN A 71 -32.42 36.17 -9.58
N GLY A 72 -32.78 34.95 -9.19
CA GLY A 72 -31.91 33.76 -9.25
C GLY A 72 -31.53 33.30 -10.67
N HIS A 73 -30.68 34.06 -11.36
CA HIS A 73 -29.98 33.64 -12.58
C HIS A 73 -28.50 34.01 -12.45
N LEU A 74 -27.63 32.98 -12.38
CA LEU A 74 -26.18 33.12 -12.49
C LEU A 74 -25.83 33.74 -13.86
N PRO A 75 -24.86 34.66 -13.95
CA PRO A 75 -24.46 35.23 -15.24
C PRO A 75 -23.81 34.17 -16.13
N ALA A 76 -24.39 33.93 -17.30
CA ALA A 76 -23.76 33.20 -18.40
C ALA A 76 -22.51 33.96 -18.87
N HIS A 77 -21.45 33.24 -19.27
CA HIS A 77 -20.18 33.71 -19.84
C HIS A 77 -18.93 33.69 -18.92
N ARG A 78 -18.63 32.56 -18.30
CA ARG A 78 -17.26 32.01 -18.19
C ARG A 78 -17.36 30.48 -18.26
N SER A 79 -16.51 29.81 -19.04
CA SER A 79 -16.40 28.36 -18.97
C SER A 79 -16.07 27.95 -17.53
N PRO A 80 -16.67 26.88 -16.98
CA PRO A 80 -16.35 26.43 -15.63
C PRO A 80 -14.84 26.13 -15.53
N PRO A 81 -14.19 26.48 -14.41
CA PRO A 81 -12.75 26.26 -14.25
C PRO A 81 -12.49 24.76 -14.15
N VAL A 82 -11.74 24.18 -15.08
CA VAL A 82 -11.35 22.75 -15.03
C VAL A 82 -10.13 22.60 -14.12
N ILE A 83 -10.19 21.67 -13.18
CA ILE A 83 -9.06 21.26 -12.33
C ILE A 83 -8.49 19.98 -12.97
N GLU A 84 -7.24 20.02 -13.40
CA GLU A 84 -6.52 18.86 -13.92
C GLU A 84 -5.84 18.16 -12.74
N LEU A 85 -6.22 16.90 -12.51
CA LEU A 85 -5.67 16.04 -11.47
C LEU A 85 -4.35 15.40 -11.95
N PRO A 86 -3.48 14.95 -11.03
CA PRO A 86 -2.14 14.50 -11.41
C PRO A 86 -2.07 13.27 -12.31
N ASN A 87 -3.13 12.47 -12.33
CA ASN A 87 -3.30 11.31 -13.21
C ASN A 87 -3.90 11.66 -14.58
N GLY A 88 -4.11 12.96 -14.87
CA GLY A 88 -4.69 13.44 -16.12
C GLY A 88 -6.22 13.52 -16.11
N GLU A 89 -6.90 13.14 -15.02
CA GLU A 89 -8.35 13.33 -14.91
C GLU A 89 -8.70 14.84 -14.82
N HIS A 90 -9.83 15.22 -15.39
CA HIS A 90 -10.36 16.58 -15.35
C HIS A 90 -11.59 16.68 -14.45
N PHE A 91 -11.46 17.39 -13.33
CA PHE A 91 -12.58 17.74 -12.46
C PHE A 91 -13.20 19.08 -12.87
N THR A 92 -14.49 19.06 -13.20
CA THR A 92 -15.26 20.24 -13.62
C THR A 92 -16.27 20.64 -12.54
N PRO A 93 -15.92 21.56 -11.63
CA PRO A 93 -16.72 21.92 -10.47
C PRO A 93 -18.06 22.55 -10.84
N ALA A 94 -19.15 21.92 -10.43
CA ALA A 94 -20.48 22.49 -10.29
C ALA A 94 -20.73 22.90 -8.83
N TRP A 95 -20.59 24.18 -8.51
CA TRP A 95 -20.70 24.72 -7.16
C TRP A 95 -22.08 24.45 -6.53
N SER A 96 -22.10 23.75 -5.40
CA SER A 96 -23.31 23.47 -4.62
C SER A 96 -23.51 24.46 -3.46
N SER A 97 -22.42 24.91 -2.83
CA SER A 97 -22.50 25.85 -1.70
C SER A 97 -21.31 26.80 -1.61
N ARG A 98 -21.55 27.98 -1.03
CA ARG A 98 -20.54 28.98 -0.70
C ARG A 98 -20.92 29.66 0.61
N ILE A 99 -20.06 29.58 1.61
CA ILE A 99 -20.31 30.17 2.92
C ILE A 99 -19.17 31.11 3.31
N GLU A 100 -19.52 32.34 3.68
CA GLU A 100 -18.56 33.35 4.15
C GLU A 100 -18.55 33.41 5.67
N HIS A 101 -17.37 33.27 6.25
CA HIS A 101 -17.13 33.32 7.69
C HIS A 101 -16.89 34.77 8.14
N ALA A 102 -17.20 35.06 9.40
CA ALA A 102 -17.12 36.41 9.96
C ALA A 102 -15.68 36.99 9.96
N ASP A 103 -14.67 36.13 9.91
CA ASP A 103 -13.25 36.48 9.89
C ASP A 103 -12.66 36.57 8.47
N GLY A 104 -13.49 36.39 7.44
CA GLY A 104 -13.11 36.51 6.03
C GLY A 104 -12.72 35.20 5.35
N ASN A 105 -12.72 34.07 6.06
CA ASN A 105 -12.61 32.76 5.43
C ASN A 105 -13.85 32.46 4.56
N VAL A 106 -13.70 31.62 3.54
CA VAL A 106 -14.80 31.19 2.68
C VAL A 106 -14.72 29.69 2.42
N SER A 107 -15.79 28.97 2.73
CA SER A 107 -15.92 27.53 2.47
C SER A 107 -16.80 27.27 1.25
N PHE A 108 -16.44 26.26 0.46
CA PHE A 108 -17.10 25.90 -0.79
C PHE A 108 -17.27 24.38 -0.87
N VAL A 109 -18.36 23.99 -1.53
CA VAL A 109 -18.58 22.61 -1.96
C VAL A 109 -18.95 22.63 -3.45
N ALA A 110 -18.39 21.72 -4.22
CA ALA A 110 -18.75 21.48 -5.61
C ALA A 110 -18.81 19.98 -5.88
N VAL A 111 -19.75 19.58 -6.72
CA VAL A 111 -19.80 18.22 -7.29
C VAL A 111 -19.29 18.33 -8.72
N ASP A 112 -18.63 17.29 -9.22
CA ASP A 112 -18.23 17.27 -10.63
C ASP A 112 -19.47 17.42 -11.54
N ALA A 113 -19.31 18.07 -12.70
CA ALA A 113 -20.40 18.29 -13.64
C ALA A 113 -21.00 17.00 -14.20
N ALA A 114 -20.23 15.91 -14.24
CA ALA A 114 -20.71 14.57 -14.58
C ALA A 114 -21.31 13.82 -13.38
N GLY A 115 -21.19 14.37 -12.16
CA GLY A 115 -21.62 13.71 -10.91
C GLY A 115 -20.51 12.88 -10.24
N ALA A 116 -19.43 12.60 -10.97
CA ALA A 116 -18.39 11.63 -10.64
C ALA A 116 -17.42 12.03 -9.51
N GLY A 117 -17.68 13.08 -8.74
CA GLY A 117 -16.72 13.50 -7.71
C GLY A 117 -17.14 14.68 -6.85
N LEU A 118 -16.39 14.91 -5.77
CA LEU A 118 -16.64 15.93 -4.75
C LEU A 118 -15.39 16.79 -4.50
N LEU A 119 -15.57 18.12 -4.49
CA LEU A 119 -14.58 19.09 -4.04
C LEU A 119 -15.13 19.82 -2.82
N GLN A 120 -14.42 19.77 -1.69
CA GLN A 120 -14.69 20.60 -0.52
C GLN A 120 -13.45 21.43 -0.21
N MET A 121 -13.61 22.75 -0.11
CA MET A 121 -12.48 23.67 0.03
C MET A 121 -12.80 24.81 1.00
N THR A 122 -11.83 25.20 1.81
CA THR A 122 -11.88 26.44 2.60
C THR A 122 -10.68 27.31 2.24
N MET A 123 -10.94 28.58 1.92
CA MET A 123 -9.96 29.60 1.58
C MET A 123 -9.97 30.71 2.63
N GLY A 124 -8.79 31.03 3.15
CA GLY A 124 -8.54 32.16 4.02
C GLY A 124 -7.61 33.18 3.39
N PRO A 125 -7.28 34.26 4.11
CA PRO A 125 -6.39 35.31 3.61
C PRO A 125 -4.99 34.80 3.22
N ASP A 126 -4.45 33.86 3.99
CA ASP A 126 -3.07 33.37 3.83
C ASP A 126 -2.98 31.85 3.60
N ALA A 127 -4.12 31.15 3.48
CA ALA A 127 -4.15 29.69 3.37
C ALA A 127 -5.35 29.16 2.58
N SER A 128 -5.26 27.92 2.10
CA SER A 128 -6.35 27.18 1.47
C SER A 128 -6.19 25.69 1.75
N PHE A 129 -7.28 25.02 2.08
CA PHE A 129 -7.33 23.57 2.33
C PHE A 129 -8.47 22.98 1.52
N ALA A 130 -8.27 21.82 0.90
CA ALA A 130 -9.32 21.12 0.18
C ALA A 130 -9.17 19.59 0.24
N ARG A 131 -10.29 18.89 0.06
CA ARG A 131 -10.33 17.48 -0.36
C ARG A 131 -11.01 17.39 -1.72
N ILE A 132 -10.49 16.50 -2.57
CA ILE A 132 -11.00 16.20 -3.90
C ILE A 132 -11.17 14.69 -3.99
N SER A 133 -12.38 14.23 -4.25
CA SER A 133 -12.70 12.83 -4.52
C SER A 133 -13.15 12.71 -5.97
N SER A 134 -12.61 11.72 -6.68
CA SER A 134 -12.86 11.41 -8.09
C SER A 134 -12.75 9.90 -8.32
N PRO A 135 -13.24 9.36 -9.45
CA PRO A 135 -13.18 7.92 -9.76
C PRO A 135 -11.77 7.35 -9.72
N SER A 136 -10.79 8.20 -10.08
CA SER A 136 -9.39 7.82 -10.17
C SER A 136 -8.59 8.02 -8.88
N GLY A 137 -9.19 8.56 -7.81
CA GLY A 137 -8.48 8.75 -6.55
C GLY A 137 -9.04 9.82 -5.61
N ASN A 138 -8.46 9.86 -4.41
CA ASN A 138 -8.76 10.83 -3.36
C ASN A 138 -7.53 11.70 -3.10
N TYR A 139 -7.73 13.02 -3.04
CA TYR A 139 -6.66 14.00 -2.90
C TYR A 139 -6.92 14.99 -1.77
N ARG A 140 -5.87 15.34 -1.03
CA ARG A 140 -5.84 16.44 -0.06
C ARG A 140 -4.95 17.57 -0.56
N PHE A 141 -5.48 18.78 -0.60
CA PHE A 141 -4.79 19.99 -1.02
C PHE A 141 -4.56 20.93 0.17
N GLU A 142 -3.35 21.45 0.29
CA GLU A 142 -3.00 22.43 1.32
C GLU A 142 -2.08 23.50 0.72
N SER A 143 -2.40 24.77 0.92
CA SER A 143 -1.61 25.90 0.47
C SER A 143 -1.54 26.93 1.58
N PHE A 144 -0.33 27.29 2.02
CA PHE A 144 -0.13 28.35 3.01
C PHE A 144 1.31 28.87 2.94
N GLY A 145 1.49 30.18 3.16
CA GLY A 145 2.80 30.81 2.98
C GLY A 145 3.26 30.78 1.51
N ALA A 146 4.45 30.24 1.25
CA ALA A 146 5.01 30.09 -0.09
C ALA A 146 4.84 28.66 -0.66
N GLU A 147 4.18 27.78 0.08
CA GLU A 147 4.07 26.35 -0.21
C GLU A 147 2.63 25.99 -0.60
N ALA A 148 2.50 25.13 -1.61
CA ALA A 148 1.25 24.50 -2.00
C ALA A 148 1.54 23.03 -2.31
N ARG A 149 0.77 22.13 -1.71
CA ARG A 149 0.85 20.68 -1.87
C ARG A 149 -0.50 20.10 -2.23
N LEU A 150 -0.48 19.16 -3.18
CA LEU A 150 -1.56 18.23 -3.42
C LEU A 150 -1.02 16.85 -3.06
N VAL A 151 -1.77 16.09 -2.28
CA VAL A 151 -1.40 14.79 -1.75
C VAL A 151 -2.44 13.80 -2.18
N ASP A 152 -2.03 12.75 -2.88
CA ASP A 152 -2.90 11.60 -3.11
C ASP A 152 -2.99 10.79 -1.80
N VAL A 153 -4.20 10.69 -1.26
CA VAL A 153 -4.48 9.98 0.00
C VAL A 153 -5.12 8.60 -0.25
N GLY A 154 -5.32 8.22 -1.52
CA GLY A 154 -5.95 6.97 -1.94
C GLY A 154 -4.98 5.85 -2.36
N HIS A 155 -3.66 6.08 -2.36
CA HIS A 155 -2.67 5.07 -2.79
C HIS A 155 -2.41 3.95 -1.76
N ALA A 156 -1.95 2.78 -2.23
CA ALA A 156 -1.32 1.74 -1.40
C ALA A 156 -0.10 2.35 -0.66
N GLY A 157 0.10 2.02 0.62
CA GLY A 157 1.18 2.57 1.45
C GLY A 157 0.89 3.79 2.33
N ILE A 158 -0.28 4.45 2.26
CA ILE A 158 -0.67 5.49 3.25
C ILE A 158 -1.63 4.88 4.29
N MET A 159 -1.20 4.83 5.55
CA MET A 159 -2.07 4.37 6.64
C MET A 159 -2.99 5.49 7.13
N LEU A 160 -4.21 5.51 6.59
CA LEU A 160 -5.29 6.36 7.11
C LEU A 160 -5.72 5.90 8.50
N SER A 161 -5.76 6.85 9.42
CA SER A 161 -6.31 6.86 10.79
C SER A 161 -6.17 5.59 11.64
N SER A 162 -5.42 5.66 12.75
CA SER A 162 -5.77 4.84 13.92
C SER A 162 -6.80 5.60 14.76
N ILE A 163 -7.93 4.97 15.01
CA ILE A 163 -8.89 5.46 16.00
C ILE A 163 -8.76 4.49 17.17
N ASP A 164 -8.32 4.99 18.33
CA ASP A 164 -8.35 4.18 19.55
C ASP A 164 -9.82 4.00 19.96
N ASP A 165 -10.20 2.79 20.38
CA ASP A 165 -11.53 2.41 20.91
C ASP A 165 -11.92 3.14 22.24
N GLY A 166 -11.24 4.23 22.55
CA GLY A 166 -11.12 4.84 23.87
C GLY A 166 -12.24 5.81 24.26
N ALA A 167 -13.48 5.62 23.82
CA ALA A 167 -14.60 6.35 24.36
C ALA A 167 -14.96 5.83 25.78
N SER A 168 -14.16 6.22 26.78
CA SER A 168 -14.32 5.77 28.18
C SER A 168 -15.16 6.73 29.02
N GLY A 169 -16.25 6.25 29.63
CA GLY A 169 -17.06 7.03 30.58
C GLY A 169 -18.42 6.42 30.94
N ASP A 170 -18.92 6.71 32.14
CA ASP A 170 -20.27 6.34 32.58
C ASP A 170 -21.34 7.04 31.73
N ARG A 171 -22.19 6.26 31.06
CA ARG A 171 -23.16 6.71 30.06
C ARG A 171 -24.44 7.27 30.70
N LEU A 172 -25.12 8.20 30.02
CA LEU A 172 -26.52 8.54 30.36
C LEU A 172 -27.49 7.45 29.89
N PRO A 173 -28.33 6.88 30.77
CA PRO A 173 -29.45 6.06 30.35
C PRO A 173 -30.43 6.89 29.51
N ALA A 174 -31.02 6.30 28.47
CA ALA A 174 -31.99 6.98 27.59
C ALA A 174 -33.15 7.68 28.34
N ALA A 175 -33.50 7.20 29.54
CA ALA A 175 -34.57 7.74 30.38
C ALA A 175 -34.22 9.06 31.12
N ALA A 176 -32.94 9.44 31.24
CA ALA A 176 -32.50 10.59 32.05
C ALA A 176 -32.61 11.96 31.34
N LYS A 177 -32.95 11.99 30.04
CA LYS A 177 -32.77 13.14 29.13
C LYS A 177 -33.84 14.27 29.21
N ARG A 178 -34.53 14.49 30.32
CA ARG A 178 -35.76 15.33 30.33
C ARG A 178 -35.67 16.79 30.82
N SER A 179 -34.48 17.39 31.02
CA SER A 179 -34.44 18.74 31.65
C SER A 179 -33.55 19.83 31.02
N ALA A 180 -33.01 19.69 29.81
CA ALA A 180 -32.29 20.79 29.15
C ALA A 180 -33.23 21.62 28.27
N LEU A 181 -33.26 22.95 28.47
CA LEU A 181 -33.98 23.90 27.63
C LEU A 181 -33.17 24.15 26.35
N ALA A 182 -33.72 23.82 25.18
CA ALA A 182 -33.09 24.09 23.89
C ALA A 182 -32.96 25.60 23.62
N LYS A 183 -31.82 26.04 23.03
CA LYS A 183 -31.66 27.38 22.43
C LYS A 183 -32.66 27.51 21.24
N ALA A 184 -33.27 28.68 21.04
CA ALA A 184 -34.26 28.87 19.97
C ALA A 184 -33.60 29.13 18.59
N GLY A 185 -33.92 28.34 17.57
CA GLY A 185 -33.37 28.43 16.20
C GLY A 185 -32.97 27.06 15.63
N GLU A 186 -32.29 27.01 14.47
CA GLU A 186 -31.47 25.84 14.12
C GLU A 186 -30.50 25.53 15.27
N THR A 187 -30.32 24.25 15.60
CA THR A 187 -29.52 23.88 16.77
C THR A 187 -28.04 24.06 16.45
N ALA A 188 -27.49 25.21 16.82
CA ALA A 188 -26.07 25.48 16.70
C ALA A 188 -25.29 24.79 17.84
N ILE A 189 -24.26 24.04 17.49
CA ILE A 189 -23.29 23.48 18.42
C ILE A 189 -22.11 24.45 18.46
N ASP A 190 -21.96 25.16 19.57
CA ASP A 190 -20.92 26.17 19.75
C ASP A 190 -19.59 25.52 20.14
N VAL A 191 -18.58 25.58 19.28
CA VAL A 191 -17.29 24.91 19.52
C VAL A 191 -16.18 25.92 19.78
N LEU A 192 -15.46 25.74 20.90
CA LEU A 192 -14.22 26.44 21.20
C LEU A 192 -13.03 25.58 20.77
N PHE A 193 -12.29 26.04 19.78
CA PHE A 193 -11.08 25.37 19.31
C PHE A 193 -9.85 25.88 20.05
N LEU A 194 -9.25 25.02 20.85
CA LEU A 194 -7.88 25.14 21.31
C LEU A 194 -6.96 24.54 20.26
N TYR A 195 -5.79 25.13 20.05
CA TYR A 195 -4.74 24.50 19.24
C TYR A 195 -3.37 24.67 19.90
N SER A 196 -2.54 23.64 19.85
CA SER A 196 -1.21 23.65 20.48
C SER A 196 -0.20 24.51 19.73
N ASP A 197 0.96 24.74 20.35
CA ASP A 197 2.07 25.47 19.73
C ASP A 197 2.58 24.78 18.46
N GLY A 198 2.61 23.45 18.40
CA GLY A 198 3.00 22.66 17.23
C GLY A 198 1.98 22.74 16.11
N PHE A 199 0.68 22.79 16.42
CA PHE A 199 -0.35 23.06 15.41
C PHE A 199 -0.20 24.48 14.84
N ALA A 200 0.04 25.47 15.71
CA ALA A 200 0.30 26.85 15.29
C ALA A 200 1.61 26.99 14.48
N ALA A 201 2.63 26.21 14.80
CA ALA A 201 3.88 26.16 14.04
C ALA A 201 3.68 25.55 12.65
N ARG A 202 2.84 24.51 12.55
CA ARG A 202 2.47 23.90 11.27
C ARG A 202 1.64 24.83 10.39
N TYR A 203 0.71 25.57 10.97
CA TYR A 203 -0.18 26.50 10.28
C TYR A 203 -0.05 27.93 10.81
N PRO A 204 1.00 28.67 10.41
CA PRO A 204 1.29 29.99 10.96
C PRO A 204 0.26 31.05 10.55
N GLY A 205 0.07 32.05 11.41
CA GLY A 205 -0.80 33.20 11.11
C GLY A 205 -2.27 32.83 11.04
N SER A 206 -2.97 33.28 9.99
CA SER A 206 -4.40 33.00 9.78
C SER A 206 -4.68 31.57 9.27
N ALA A 207 -3.63 30.81 8.92
CA ALA A 207 -3.75 29.47 8.37
C ALA A 207 -4.38 28.48 9.37
N ALA A 208 -4.02 28.55 10.66
CA ALA A 208 -4.63 27.70 11.70
C ALA A 208 -6.15 27.87 11.77
N VAL A 209 -6.63 29.11 11.66
CA VAL A 209 -8.07 29.42 11.68
C VAL A 209 -8.75 28.98 10.38
N THR A 210 -8.06 29.11 9.24
CA THR A 210 -8.54 28.58 7.95
C THR A 210 -8.74 27.06 8.02
N ARG A 211 -7.79 26.33 8.63
CA ARG A 211 -7.89 24.87 8.84
C ARG A 211 -9.03 24.49 9.79
N ILE A 212 -9.30 25.30 10.82
CA ILE A 212 -10.45 25.11 11.72
C ILE A 212 -11.77 25.25 10.96
N HIS A 213 -11.92 26.29 10.13
CA HIS A 213 -13.12 26.47 9.30
C HIS A 213 -13.27 25.36 8.25
N TYR A 214 -12.17 24.75 7.79
CA TYR A 214 -12.21 23.56 6.96
C TYR A 214 -12.82 22.34 7.68
N PHE A 215 -12.37 22.02 8.90
CA PHE A 215 -12.99 20.96 9.71
C PHE A 215 -14.47 21.23 10.00
N GLN A 216 -14.82 22.48 10.30
CA GLN A 216 -16.20 22.90 10.48
C GLN A 216 -17.06 22.62 9.23
N ALA A 217 -16.55 22.95 8.04
CA ALA A 217 -17.26 22.75 6.78
C ALA A 217 -17.54 21.27 6.50
N ILE A 218 -16.55 20.40 6.74
CA ILE A 218 -16.68 18.94 6.61
C ILE A 218 -17.74 18.40 7.57
N ALA A 219 -17.70 18.77 8.85
CA ALA A 219 -18.68 18.32 9.83
C ALA A 219 -20.11 18.79 9.48
N ASN A 220 -20.24 20.04 9.01
CA ASN A 220 -21.54 20.57 8.58
C ASN A 220 -22.08 19.85 7.34
N GLN A 221 -21.23 19.48 6.39
CA GLN A 221 -21.63 18.68 5.24
C GLN A 221 -22.09 17.28 5.67
N ALA A 222 -21.35 16.62 6.58
CA ALA A 222 -21.72 15.31 7.11
C ALA A 222 -23.08 15.35 7.83
N LEU A 223 -23.33 16.36 8.66
CA LEU A 223 -24.63 16.55 9.32
C LEU A 223 -25.76 16.76 8.30
N ALA A 224 -25.52 17.54 7.25
CA ALA A 224 -26.48 17.79 6.17
C ALA A 224 -26.80 16.51 5.37
N ASN A 225 -25.77 15.76 4.94
CA ASN A 225 -25.91 14.48 4.24
C ASN A 225 -26.68 13.45 5.09
N SER A 226 -26.58 13.56 6.42
CA SER A 226 -27.27 12.70 7.39
C SER A 226 -28.66 13.18 7.79
N ALA A 227 -29.11 14.32 7.25
CA ALA A 227 -30.36 15.00 7.64
C ALA A 227 -30.49 15.29 9.15
N VAL A 228 -29.37 15.60 9.81
CA VAL A 228 -29.36 16.09 11.19
C VAL A 228 -29.56 17.60 11.16
N SER A 229 -30.59 18.11 11.84
CA SER A 229 -30.91 19.54 11.89
C SER A 229 -30.04 20.31 12.90
N ALA A 230 -28.73 20.34 12.65
CA ALA A 230 -27.74 21.04 13.45
C ALA A 230 -26.63 21.63 12.58
N VAL A 231 -25.98 22.68 13.10
CA VAL A 231 -24.78 23.28 12.50
C VAL A 231 -23.71 23.46 13.56
N VAL A 232 -22.47 23.11 13.23
CA VAL A 232 -21.28 23.43 14.01
C VAL A 232 -20.92 24.89 13.76
N ARG A 233 -20.71 25.64 14.85
CA ARG A 233 -20.27 27.04 14.81
C ARG A 233 -18.96 27.20 15.56
N VAL A 234 -18.00 27.88 14.94
CA VAL A 234 -16.77 28.30 15.63
C VAL A 234 -17.13 29.46 16.58
N ALA A 235 -17.22 29.14 17.87
CA ALA A 235 -17.52 30.09 18.94
C ALA A 235 -16.27 30.88 19.37
N GLY A 236 -15.09 30.29 19.16
CA GLY A 236 -13.80 30.94 19.37
C GLY A 236 -12.64 30.03 19.03
N THR A 237 -11.47 30.63 18.81
CA THR A 237 -10.21 29.94 18.56
C THR A 237 -9.14 30.48 19.50
N MET A 238 -8.36 29.62 20.14
CA MET A 238 -7.32 30.04 21.08
C MET A 238 -6.09 29.14 20.98
N GLN A 239 -4.92 29.74 20.93
CA GLN A 239 -3.68 28.99 21.11
C GLN A 239 -3.52 28.59 22.58
N SER A 240 -3.22 27.32 22.82
CA SER A 240 -2.95 26.74 24.13
C SER A 240 -1.48 26.43 24.27
N ALA A 241 -0.88 26.78 25.42
CA ALA A 241 0.50 26.43 25.75
C ALA A 241 0.65 24.96 26.19
N TYR A 242 -0.19 24.06 25.67
CA TYR A 242 -0.11 22.63 25.95
C TYR A 242 1.03 22.04 25.14
N PRO A 243 2.05 21.43 25.78
CA PRO A 243 3.25 20.97 25.09
C PRO A 243 2.96 19.73 24.24
N ASP A 244 3.30 19.79 22.95
CA ASP A 244 3.06 18.68 22.02
C ASP A 244 3.88 17.43 22.30
N SER A 245 4.93 17.55 23.11
CA SER A 245 5.77 16.44 23.61
C SER A 245 5.15 15.71 24.80
N GLU A 246 4.07 16.21 25.40
CA GLU A 246 3.48 15.61 26.61
C GLU A 246 2.37 14.61 26.26
N GLY A 247 2.76 13.34 26.17
CA GLY A 247 1.89 12.17 26.23
C GLY A 247 0.82 12.04 25.14
N SER A 248 -0.02 11.01 25.33
CA SER A 248 -1.07 10.59 24.39
C SER A 248 -2.23 11.57 24.29
N ASN A 249 -3.06 11.41 23.25
CA ASN A 249 -4.30 12.17 23.12
C ASN A 249 -5.26 11.90 24.28
N GLY A 250 -5.27 10.69 24.84
CA GLY A 250 -6.04 10.37 26.05
C GLY A 250 -5.62 11.17 27.28
N LEU A 251 -4.31 11.39 27.47
CA LEU A 251 -3.83 12.23 28.57
C LEU A 251 -4.28 13.69 28.39
N ALA A 252 -4.14 14.25 27.19
CA ALA A 252 -4.55 15.62 26.89
C ALA A 252 -6.05 15.83 27.14
N LEU A 253 -6.88 14.87 26.71
CA LEU A 253 -8.32 14.84 26.95
C LEU A 253 -8.64 14.89 28.44
N ASP A 254 -8.03 14.01 29.24
CA ASP A 254 -8.25 13.95 30.68
C ASP A 254 -7.85 15.24 31.39
N ARG A 255 -6.77 15.92 30.93
CA ARG A 255 -6.36 17.22 31.47
C ARG A 255 -7.38 18.34 31.20
N MET A 256 -7.98 18.38 30.01
CA MET A 256 -9.05 19.34 29.71
C MET A 256 -10.27 19.08 30.59
N ARG A 257 -10.64 17.81 30.75
CA ARG A 257 -11.75 17.35 31.60
C ARG A 257 -11.57 17.79 33.05
N GLN A 258 -10.38 17.55 33.61
CA GLN A 258 -10.00 17.95 34.98
C GLN A 258 -10.17 19.46 35.18
N ALA A 259 -9.72 20.27 34.21
CA ALA A 259 -9.85 21.71 34.28
C ALA A 259 -11.32 22.18 34.28
N LEU A 260 -12.15 21.60 33.40
CA LEU A 260 -13.58 21.92 33.32
C LEU A 260 -14.38 21.40 34.53
N ALA A 261 -13.95 20.31 35.15
CA ALA A 261 -14.55 19.75 36.37
C ALA A 261 -14.15 20.53 37.65
N GLY A 262 -13.33 21.57 37.54
CA GLY A 262 -12.86 22.36 38.69
C GLY A 262 -11.84 21.63 39.57
N GLN A 263 -11.19 20.59 39.04
CA GLN A 263 -10.05 19.94 39.67
C GLN A 263 -8.77 20.74 39.39
N THR A 264 -7.65 20.41 40.04
CA THR A 264 -6.37 21.09 39.82
C THR A 264 -5.95 20.99 38.34
N PRO A 265 -6.04 22.08 37.56
CA PRO A 265 -5.85 22.00 36.12
C PRO A 265 -4.36 21.96 35.77
N HIS A 266 -4.04 21.31 34.64
CA HIS A 266 -2.75 21.53 34.00
C HIS A 266 -2.58 23.04 33.70
N PRO A 267 -1.38 23.64 33.85
CA PRO A 267 -1.18 25.08 33.65
C PRO A 267 -1.71 25.61 32.31
N ALA A 268 -1.57 24.82 31.23
CA ALA A 268 -2.07 25.17 29.90
C ALA A 268 -3.60 25.35 29.84
N PHE A 269 -4.35 24.70 30.73
CA PHE A 269 -5.82 24.73 30.76
C PHE A 269 -6.37 25.46 31.99
N ALA A 270 -5.54 26.16 32.76
CA ALA A 270 -5.97 26.81 34.00
C ALA A 270 -7.11 27.84 33.80
N ASN A 271 -7.14 28.51 32.65
CA ASN A 271 -8.18 29.49 32.30
C ASN A 271 -9.32 28.91 31.45
N LEU A 272 -9.29 27.61 31.14
CA LEU A 272 -10.21 26.98 30.21
C LEU A 272 -11.70 27.16 30.59
N PRO A 273 -12.12 27.03 31.87
CA PRO A 273 -13.52 27.25 32.24
C PRO A 273 -14.02 28.67 31.92
N ALA A 274 -13.20 29.68 32.21
CA ALA A 274 -13.54 31.08 31.94
C ALA A 274 -13.57 31.37 30.43
N GLN A 275 -12.65 30.77 29.68
CA GLN A 275 -12.60 30.92 28.22
C GLN A 275 -13.79 30.27 27.54
N ARG A 276 -14.16 29.04 27.93
CA ARG A 276 -15.37 28.35 27.44
C ARG A 276 -16.62 29.18 27.71
N GLN A 277 -16.76 29.69 28.94
CA GLN A 277 -17.89 30.53 29.32
C GLN A 277 -17.93 31.85 28.52
N GLY A 278 -16.77 32.49 28.33
CA GLY A 278 -16.66 33.74 27.58
C GLY A 278 -16.97 33.60 26.09
N ALA A 279 -16.59 32.47 25.49
CA ALA A 279 -16.94 32.12 24.11
C ALA A 279 -18.40 31.68 23.95
N GLY A 280 -19.06 31.25 25.03
CA GLY A 280 -20.38 30.62 24.95
C GLY A 280 -20.34 29.22 24.33
N ALA A 281 -19.24 28.48 24.53
CA ALA A 281 -18.99 27.22 23.84
C ALA A 281 -19.60 26.01 24.57
N ASP A 282 -20.35 25.22 23.80
CA ASP A 282 -20.98 23.96 24.17
C ASP A 282 -19.96 22.81 24.20
N VAL A 283 -19.02 22.77 23.25
CA VAL A 283 -17.95 21.77 23.13
C VAL A 283 -16.58 22.46 23.09
N VAL A 284 -15.55 21.83 23.67
CA VAL A 284 -14.16 22.30 23.59
C VAL A 284 -13.30 21.25 22.89
N VAL A 285 -12.51 21.68 21.91
CA VAL A 285 -11.64 20.81 21.13
C VAL A 285 -10.20 21.22 21.29
N LEU A 286 -9.28 20.27 21.37
CA LEU A 286 -7.84 20.55 21.26
C LEU A 286 -7.30 19.96 19.96
N LEU A 287 -6.80 20.83 19.09
CA LEU A 287 -6.07 20.46 17.88
C LEU A 287 -4.57 20.36 18.17
N ARG A 288 -3.97 19.26 17.74
CA ARG A 288 -2.53 18.98 17.85
C ARG A 288 -2.02 18.46 16.50
N PRO A 289 -0.71 18.54 16.21
CA PRO A 289 -0.17 17.83 15.05
C PRO A 289 -0.39 16.31 15.19
N HIS A 290 -0.31 15.58 14.08
CA HIS A 290 -0.27 14.11 14.08
C HIS A 290 1.15 13.60 14.35
N ASP A 291 1.24 12.55 15.16
CA ASP A 291 2.44 11.79 15.53
C ASP A 291 1.90 10.51 16.17
N ILE A 292 1.80 9.45 15.37
CA ILE A 292 1.12 8.22 15.79
C ILE A 292 1.92 7.51 16.88
N GLU A 293 3.23 7.71 16.87
CA GLU A 293 4.21 7.10 17.76
C GLU A 293 4.00 7.58 19.20
N THR A 294 3.79 8.88 19.40
CA THR A 294 3.63 9.49 20.73
C THR A 294 2.17 9.75 21.13
N ARG A 295 1.24 9.90 20.16
CA ARG A 295 -0.15 10.31 20.43
C ARG A 295 -1.12 9.14 20.54
N GLY A 296 -0.78 7.99 19.94
CA GLY A 296 -1.55 6.73 19.98
C GLY A 296 -2.72 6.64 18.99
N SER A 297 -3.44 7.74 18.78
CA SER A 297 -4.62 7.82 17.92
C SER A 297 -4.77 9.16 17.22
N CYS A 298 -5.54 9.19 16.13
CA CYS A 298 -5.90 10.41 15.42
C CYS A 298 -6.91 11.27 16.17
N GLY A 299 -7.76 10.66 17.00
CA GLY A 299 -8.79 11.35 17.75
C GLY A 299 -9.17 10.58 19.00
N ILE A 300 -9.69 11.32 19.98
CA ILE A 300 -10.34 10.72 21.15
C ILE A 300 -11.37 11.68 21.75
N ALA A 301 -12.53 11.14 22.12
CA ALA A 301 -13.65 11.87 22.70
C ALA A 301 -14.25 11.16 23.93
N ARG A 302 -15.22 11.83 24.55
CA ARG A 302 -16.07 11.27 25.62
C ARG A 302 -17.54 11.33 25.20
N PHE A 303 -18.30 10.31 25.62
CA PHE A 303 -19.75 10.32 25.48
C PHE A 303 -20.40 11.34 26.42
N PRO A 304 -21.56 11.90 26.04
CA PRO A 304 -22.29 12.81 26.91
C PRO A 304 -22.84 12.05 28.12
N ASN A 305 -22.40 12.45 29.32
CA ASN A 305 -22.95 11.95 30.59
C ASN A 305 -23.83 12.98 31.34
N GLY A 306 -24.13 14.11 30.70
CA GLY A 306 -24.89 15.22 31.28
C GLY A 306 -24.03 16.27 32.00
N SER A 307 -22.74 16.00 32.21
CA SER A 307 -21.77 16.99 32.66
C SER A 307 -21.19 17.75 31.46
N PRO A 308 -21.16 19.09 31.48
CA PRO A 308 -20.46 19.88 30.48
C PRO A 308 -18.98 19.51 30.36
N ALA A 309 -18.35 18.97 31.42
CA ALA A 309 -16.93 18.63 31.43
C ALA A 309 -16.58 17.48 30.46
N GLU A 310 -17.54 16.64 30.06
CA GLU A 310 -17.33 15.58 29.07
C GLU A 310 -17.46 16.06 27.62
N ALA A 311 -17.95 17.27 27.38
CA ALA A 311 -18.09 17.83 26.04
C ALA A 311 -16.74 18.33 25.51
N VAL A 312 -15.79 17.41 25.46
CA VAL A 312 -14.42 17.63 25.02
C VAL A 312 -13.95 16.50 24.11
N HIS A 313 -13.10 16.83 23.15
CA HIS A 313 -12.33 15.85 22.38
C HIS A 313 -11.00 16.43 21.91
N VAL A 314 -10.09 15.55 21.49
CA VAL A 314 -8.78 15.90 20.94
C VAL A 314 -8.72 15.40 19.50
N VAL A 315 -8.18 16.22 18.60
CA VAL A 315 -7.94 15.86 17.20
C VAL A 315 -6.47 16.09 16.89
N SER A 316 -5.85 15.07 16.32
CA SER A 316 -4.53 15.16 15.69
C SER A 316 -4.69 15.41 14.19
N ASP A 317 -3.95 16.39 13.66
CA ASP A 317 -4.00 16.77 12.25
C ASP A 317 -2.63 16.64 11.57
N GLY A 318 -2.66 16.09 10.36
CA GLY A 318 -1.52 16.00 9.47
C GLY A 318 -0.93 14.60 9.38
N PHE A 319 0.33 14.55 8.97
CA PHE A 319 1.08 13.33 8.68
C PHE A 319 2.04 13.03 9.83
N SER A 320 2.11 11.77 10.24
CA SER A 320 3.19 11.21 11.05
C SER A 320 4.14 10.39 10.18
N SER A 321 5.02 9.58 10.77
CA SER A 321 6.06 8.89 10.01
C SER A 321 5.54 7.79 9.06
N TRP A 322 4.30 7.31 9.23
CA TRP A 322 3.64 6.33 8.34
C TRP A 322 2.10 6.41 8.36
N SER A 323 1.52 7.35 9.12
CA SER A 323 0.07 7.49 9.26
C SER A 323 -0.41 8.91 8.93
N LEU A 324 -1.61 9.01 8.39
CA LEU A 324 -2.33 10.25 8.15
C LEU A 324 -3.64 10.25 8.93
N CYS A 325 -3.91 11.33 9.65
CA CYS A 325 -5.25 11.57 10.17
C CYS A 325 -6.10 12.23 9.09
N ASP A 326 -7.17 11.53 8.70
CA ASP A 326 -8.13 12.00 7.72
C ASP A 326 -8.87 13.25 8.21
N ASP A 327 -9.42 14.02 7.27
CA ASP A 327 -10.13 15.25 7.54
C ASP A 327 -11.48 15.03 8.26
N ASP A 328 -11.99 13.79 8.24
CA ASP A 328 -13.23 13.39 8.91
C ASP A 328 -13.06 13.09 10.42
N VAL A 329 -11.83 13.05 10.95
CA VAL A 329 -11.57 12.74 12.38
C VAL A 329 -12.27 13.71 13.33
N PHE A 330 -12.28 15.02 13.02
CA PHE A 330 -13.03 16.00 13.83
C PHE A 330 -14.53 15.67 13.88
N THR A 331 -15.10 15.30 12.73
CA THR A 331 -16.53 14.95 12.60
C THR A 331 -16.83 13.67 13.39
N HIS A 332 -15.94 12.68 13.33
CA HIS A 332 -16.02 11.43 14.08
C HIS A 332 -16.05 11.67 15.60
N GLU A 333 -15.08 12.42 16.13
CA GLU A 333 -14.99 12.73 17.56
C GLU A 333 -16.14 13.61 18.06
N LEU A 334 -16.62 14.53 17.22
CA LEU A 334 -17.86 15.27 17.48
C LEU A 334 -19.06 14.33 17.58
N GLY A 335 -19.13 13.30 16.73
CA GLY A 335 -20.13 12.23 16.80
C GLY A 335 -20.19 11.58 18.19
N HIS A 336 -19.05 11.18 18.75
CA HIS A 336 -18.95 10.63 20.12
C HIS A 336 -19.46 11.62 21.18
N ASN A 337 -19.06 12.90 21.11
CA ASN A 337 -19.58 13.92 22.03
C ASN A 337 -21.11 14.13 21.92
N LEU A 338 -21.70 13.77 20.78
CA LEU A 338 -23.14 13.78 20.52
C LEU A 338 -23.80 12.41 20.76
N GLY A 339 -23.03 11.39 21.18
CA GLY A 339 -23.51 10.06 21.53
C GLY A 339 -23.74 9.12 20.34
N ALA A 340 -23.09 9.37 19.21
CA ALA A 340 -22.96 8.41 18.12
C ALA A 340 -21.90 7.35 18.48
N GLU A 341 -22.17 6.08 18.19
CA GLU A 341 -21.28 4.95 18.53
C GLU A 341 -20.66 4.36 17.26
N HIS A 342 -19.53 3.67 17.41
CA HIS A 342 -18.92 2.84 16.37
C HIS A 342 -19.84 1.66 15.97
N GLN A 343 -19.43 0.87 14.99
CA GLN A 343 -20.06 -0.42 14.69
C GLN A 343 -19.81 -1.42 15.83
N PHE A 344 -20.79 -2.29 16.16
CA PHE A 344 -20.65 -3.33 17.18
C PHE A 344 -20.62 -4.71 16.55
N GLY A 345 -19.83 -5.62 17.12
CA GLY A 345 -20.07 -7.06 17.01
C GLY A 345 -21.23 -7.52 17.88
N ALA A 346 -21.78 -8.69 17.57
CA ALA A 346 -22.99 -9.29 18.18
C ALA A 346 -23.02 -9.42 19.73
N SER A 347 -21.94 -9.11 20.46
CA SER A 347 -21.80 -9.32 21.91
C SER A 347 -21.91 -8.05 22.79
N SER A 348 -22.22 -6.87 22.23
CA SER A 348 -22.45 -5.66 23.06
C SER A 348 -23.80 -5.73 23.81
N PRO A 349 -23.83 -5.57 25.15
CA PRO A 349 -25.01 -5.79 25.98
C PRO A 349 -26.10 -4.69 25.87
N ASN A 350 -26.10 -3.85 24.83
CA ASN A 350 -27.09 -2.78 24.66
C ASN A 350 -27.59 -2.66 23.21
N PRO A 351 -28.46 -3.58 22.76
CA PRO A 351 -29.21 -3.40 21.51
C PRO A 351 -30.16 -2.22 21.68
N GLY A 352 -29.85 -1.10 21.02
CA GLY A 352 -30.74 0.05 21.00
C GLY A 352 -30.10 1.42 20.76
N PHE A 353 -28.78 1.55 20.54
CA PHE A 353 -28.08 2.83 20.57
C PHE A 353 -27.31 3.09 19.27
N GLY A 354 -27.78 4.08 18.49
CA GLY A 354 -27.29 4.49 17.17
C GLY A 354 -25.80 4.29 16.90
N THR A 355 -25.48 3.13 16.31
CA THR A 355 -24.17 2.73 15.83
C THR A 355 -23.90 3.20 14.40
N ALA A 356 -22.64 3.12 13.99
CA ALA A 356 -22.26 3.25 12.59
C ALA A 356 -23.00 2.23 11.71
N HIS A 357 -23.24 2.61 10.45
CA HIS A 357 -23.60 1.67 9.40
C HIS A 357 -22.34 1.30 8.61
N VAL A 358 -22.12 0.01 8.43
CA VAL A 358 -20.96 -0.59 7.77
C VAL A 358 -21.45 -1.77 6.93
N ARG A 359 -20.91 -1.89 5.71
CA ARG A 359 -20.95 -3.09 4.88
C ARG A 359 -19.51 -3.38 4.44
N LEU A 360 -18.94 -4.47 4.94
CA LEU A 360 -17.55 -4.83 4.66
C LEU A 360 -17.33 -5.01 3.15
N GLY A 361 -16.15 -4.63 2.68
CA GLY A 361 -15.77 -4.58 1.27
C GLY A 361 -16.44 -3.49 0.46
N ARG A 362 -17.41 -2.76 1.03
CA ARG A 362 -18.32 -1.89 0.26
C ARG A 362 -18.38 -0.46 0.77
N LEU A 363 -18.75 -0.23 2.04
CA LEU A 363 -18.94 1.13 2.56
C LEU A 363 -18.93 1.19 4.09
N HIS A 364 -18.67 2.38 4.62
CA HIS A 364 -18.96 2.73 5.99
C HIS A 364 -19.32 4.21 6.15
N THR A 365 -20.14 4.50 7.16
CA THR A 365 -20.45 5.87 7.61
C THR A 365 -19.32 6.45 8.46
N VAL A 366 -19.33 7.77 8.73
CA VAL A 366 -18.28 8.50 9.48
C VAL A 366 -17.87 7.84 10.81
N MET A 367 -18.80 7.15 11.49
CA MET A 367 -18.51 6.46 12.75
C MET A 367 -17.92 5.05 12.57
N GLY A 368 -17.71 4.59 11.33
CA GLY A 368 -17.01 3.34 11.05
C GLY A 368 -15.57 3.45 11.53
N SER A 369 -15.18 2.57 12.45
CA SER A 369 -13.82 2.55 13.02
C SER A 369 -13.07 1.35 12.48
N PHE A 370 -12.05 1.59 11.67
CA PHE A 370 -11.20 0.54 11.10
C PHE A 370 -9.74 0.78 11.49
N GLY A 371 -9.03 -0.29 11.81
CA GLY A 371 -7.62 -0.22 12.19
C GLY A 371 -6.70 0.27 11.09
N THR A 372 -5.49 0.67 11.51
CA THR A 372 -4.43 1.00 10.56
C THR A 372 -4.07 -0.25 9.76
N GLY A 373 -4.43 -0.26 8.47
CA GLY A 373 -4.16 -1.33 7.52
C GLY A 373 -5.42 -1.90 6.91
N ASN A 374 -6.54 -1.87 7.63
CA ASN A 374 -7.77 -2.48 7.15
C ASN A 374 -8.25 -1.76 5.86
N PRO A 375 -8.46 -2.48 4.75
CA PRO A 375 -8.83 -1.88 3.48
C PRO A 375 -10.18 -1.16 3.54
N ASN A 376 -11.08 -1.60 4.44
CA ASN A 376 -12.42 -1.03 4.59
C ASN A 376 -12.43 0.45 4.96
N ARG A 377 -11.34 0.95 5.58
CA ARG A 377 -11.19 2.37 5.90
C ARG A 377 -11.22 3.30 4.67
N ARG A 378 -11.03 2.75 3.47
CA ARG A 378 -11.05 3.51 2.21
C ARG A 378 -12.46 3.74 1.68
N PHE A 379 -13.45 2.98 2.15
CA PHE A 379 -14.84 3.03 1.67
C PHE A 379 -15.71 3.99 2.49
N GLY A 380 -15.16 5.14 2.87
CA GLY A 380 -15.78 6.07 3.82
C GLY A 380 -16.76 7.04 3.16
N LEU A 381 -18.01 7.03 3.63
CA LEU A 381 -19.04 7.98 3.23
C LEU A 381 -19.09 9.17 4.20
N GLN A 382 -19.16 10.40 3.68
CA GLN A 382 -19.28 11.62 4.49
C GLN A 382 -20.72 11.81 5.02
N ARG A 383 -21.18 10.86 5.84
CA ARG A 383 -22.48 10.86 6.51
C ARG A 383 -22.47 9.95 7.73
N PHE A 384 -23.28 10.28 8.73
CA PHE A 384 -23.69 9.43 9.84
C PHE A 384 -24.81 8.49 9.40
N SER A 385 -24.92 7.31 10.04
CA SER A 385 -26.00 6.38 9.76
C SER A 385 -27.39 6.99 10.05
N ASN A 386 -28.30 6.85 9.09
CA ASN A 386 -29.68 7.28 9.15
C ASN A 386 -30.57 6.34 8.29
N PRO A 387 -31.39 5.46 8.90
CA PRO A 387 -32.27 4.54 8.18
C PRO A 387 -33.33 5.24 7.31
N GLY A 388 -33.60 6.53 7.55
CA GLY A 388 -34.52 7.34 6.76
C GLY A 388 -33.89 7.95 5.50
N ARG A 389 -32.61 7.68 5.24
CA ARG A 389 -31.85 8.15 4.07
C ARG A 389 -31.20 6.97 3.37
N PRO A 390 -31.13 6.96 2.04
CA PRO A 390 -30.44 5.91 1.30
C PRO A 390 -28.92 6.16 1.24
N CYS A 391 -28.12 5.10 1.34
CA CYS A 391 -26.71 5.02 0.96
C CYS A 391 -26.38 3.56 0.63
N GLY A 392 -25.49 3.31 -0.33
CA GLY A 392 -25.20 1.92 -0.71
C GLY A 392 -26.40 1.22 -1.34
N GLY A 393 -27.21 1.92 -2.16
CA GLY A 393 -28.41 1.38 -2.80
C GLY A 393 -29.58 1.04 -1.85
N ALA A 394 -29.41 1.24 -0.54
CA ALA A 394 -30.33 0.75 0.49
C ALA A 394 -30.49 1.77 1.63
N PRO A 395 -31.37 1.53 2.63
CA PRO A 395 -31.42 2.36 3.83
C PRO A 395 -30.04 2.45 4.51
N CYS A 396 -29.59 3.66 4.80
CA CYS A 396 -28.26 3.96 5.33
C CYS A 396 -28.17 3.67 6.83
N GLY A 397 -28.45 2.43 7.20
CA GLY A 397 -28.59 1.98 8.59
C GLY A 397 -29.92 1.26 8.83
N ALA A 398 -30.08 0.74 10.04
CA ALA A 398 -31.24 -0.03 10.46
C ALA A 398 -31.94 0.63 11.66
N ALA A 399 -33.27 0.70 11.60
CA ALA A 399 -34.08 1.36 12.62
C ALA A 399 -33.92 0.69 13.98
N GLY A 400 -33.40 1.43 14.97
CA GLY A 400 -33.20 0.93 16.34
C GLY A 400 -31.84 0.32 16.62
N SER A 401 -30.98 0.15 15.62
CA SER A 401 -29.58 -0.26 15.77
C SER A 401 -28.63 0.79 15.19
N SER A 402 -28.44 0.80 13.86
CA SER A 402 -27.54 1.71 13.13
C SER A 402 -28.25 3.02 12.76
N ASP A 403 -28.35 3.92 13.73
CA ASP A 403 -29.02 5.23 13.58
C ASP A 403 -28.32 6.31 14.42
N ASN A 404 -27.09 6.66 14.04
CA ASN A 404 -26.30 7.74 14.62
C ASN A 404 -27.08 9.07 14.53
N ALA A 405 -27.74 9.34 13.41
CA ALA A 405 -28.46 10.61 13.19
C ALA A 405 -29.55 10.85 14.23
N ARG A 406 -30.33 9.82 14.59
CA ARG A 406 -31.28 9.90 15.70
C ARG A 406 -30.59 10.14 17.03
N ARG A 407 -29.49 9.45 17.32
CA ARG A 407 -28.76 9.61 18.59
C ARG A 407 -28.20 11.00 18.78
N ILE A 408 -27.58 11.53 17.73
CA ILE A 408 -27.13 12.91 17.67
C ILE A 408 -28.32 13.82 17.95
N SER A 409 -29.42 13.67 17.19
CA SER A 409 -30.63 14.49 17.32
C SER A 409 -31.24 14.48 18.73
N GLU A 410 -31.25 13.33 19.40
CA GLU A 410 -31.75 13.18 20.78
C GLU A 410 -30.86 13.89 21.82
N ASN A 411 -29.56 14.01 21.56
CA ASN A 411 -28.59 14.63 22.46
C ASN A 411 -28.32 16.11 22.13
N LEU A 412 -28.73 16.59 20.96
CA LEU A 412 -28.51 17.97 20.51
C LEU A 412 -28.91 18.99 21.58
N ALA A 413 -30.15 18.91 22.10
CA ALA A 413 -30.63 19.86 23.10
C ALA A 413 -29.86 19.83 24.43
N LEU A 414 -29.29 18.68 24.80
CA LEU A 414 -28.44 18.55 25.97
C LEU A 414 -27.09 19.24 25.73
N VAL A 415 -26.43 18.88 24.63
CA VAL A 415 -25.06 19.33 24.33
C VAL A 415 -25.06 20.82 23.98
N SER A 416 -25.97 21.27 23.12
CA SER A 416 -26.12 22.70 22.76
C SER A 416 -26.60 23.58 23.92
N GLY A 417 -26.96 22.96 25.04
CA GLY A 417 -27.40 23.62 26.28
C GLY A 417 -26.32 23.71 27.35
N TYR A 418 -25.09 23.20 27.10
CA TYR A 418 -24.01 23.26 28.09
C TYR A 418 -23.50 24.68 28.34
N ALA A 419 -23.54 25.56 27.33
CA ALA A 419 -23.31 26.98 27.53
C ALA A 419 -24.63 27.76 27.61
N ASN A 420 -24.82 28.47 28.73
CA ASN A 420 -26.00 29.32 28.95
C ASN A 420 -25.96 30.66 28.18
N ALA A 421 -24.81 31.05 27.64
CA ALA A 421 -24.62 32.28 26.87
C ALA A 421 -24.58 31.96 25.37
N ALA A 422 -25.25 32.77 24.56
CA ALA A 422 -25.13 32.66 23.10
C ALA A 422 -23.74 33.15 22.67
N ALA A 423 -23.06 32.40 21.80
CA ALA A 423 -21.82 32.86 21.17
C ALA A 423 -22.05 34.20 20.45
N SER A 424 -21.03 35.05 20.44
CA SER A 424 -21.08 36.37 19.80
C SER A 424 -20.99 36.32 18.26
N THR A 425 -20.61 35.17 17.70
CA THR A 425 -20.54 34.92 16.25
C THR A 425 -21.94 34.65 15.66
N PRO A 426 -22.32 35.24 14.51
CA PRO A 426 -23.59 34.96 13.84
C PRO A 426 -23.77 33.47 13.51
N ALA A 427 -25.01 33.00 13.44
CA ALA A 427 -25.31 31.65 13.01
C ALA A 427 -25.05 31.51 11.49
N GLU A 428 -24.32 30.46 11.13
CA GLU A 428 -23.99 30.10 9.76
C GLU A 428 -25.10 29.21 9.18
N GLN A 429 -25.36 29.29 7.86
CA GLN A 429 -26.40 28.49 7.22
C GLN A 429 -25.89 27.05 7.00
N ALA A 430 -26.75 26.06 7.24
CA ALA A 430 -26.44 24.68 6.90
C ALA A 430 -26.21 24.54 5.37
N PRO A 431 -25.15 23.81 4.93
CA PRO A 431 -24.97 23.52 3.51
C PRO A 431 -26.08 22.58 2.99
N PRO A 432 -26.37 22.59 1.69
CA PRO A 432 -27.21 21.58 1.06
C PRO A 432 -26.51 20.20 1.12
N ALA A 433 -27.30 19.13 1.26
CA ALA A 433 -26.77 17.77 1.15
C ALA A 433 -26.19 17.49 -0.25
N THR A 434 -25.14 16.69 -0.31
CA THR A 434 -24.49 16.22 -1.53
C THR A 434 -24.66 14.71 -1.68
N ASP A 435 -24.58 14.24 -2.92
CA ASP A 435 -24.70 12.81 -3.27
C ASP A 435 -23.80 12.51 -4.47
N PRO A 436 -22.47 12.42 -4.25
CA PRO A 436 -21.50 12.16 -5.32
C PRO A 436 -21.60 10.72 -5.84
N ASP A 437 -21.01 10.48 -7.01
CA ASP A 437 -20.73 9.17 -7.61
C ASP A 437 -19.20 8.94 -7.52
N PRO A 438 -18.70 8.26 -6.48
CA PRO A 438 -17.27 8.23 -6.20
C PRO A 438 -16.44 7.38 -7.17
N ASP A 439 -17.02 6.39 -7.85
CA ASP A 439 -16.33 5.49 -8.78
C ASP A 439 -16.66 5.75 -10.26
N GLY A 440 -17.58 6.69 -10.52
CA GLY A 440 -17.84 7.27 -11.83
C GLY A 440 -18.61 6.35 -12.77
N ASP A 441 -19.33 5.37 -12.23
CA ASP A 441 -20.05 4.37 -13.01
C ASP A 441 -21.46 4.81 -13.43
N GLY A 442 -21.88 6.00 -12.97
CA GLY A 442 -23.15 6.64 -13.27
C GLY A 442 -24.22 6.46 -12.19
N ALA A 443 -23.94 5.70 -11.13
CA ALA A 443 -24.82 5.56 -9.97
C ALA A 443 -24.30 6.41 -8.79
N PRO A 444 -25.06 7.39 -8.27
CA PRO A 444 -24.62 8.14 -7.09
C PRO A 444 -24.65 7.25 -5.84
N GLU A 445 -23.87 7.60 -4.82
CA GLU A 445 -23.68 6.81 -3.59
C GLU A 445 -24.99 6.44 -2.87
N SER A 446 -26.08 7.19 -3.10
CA SER A 446 -27.39 6.84 -2.54
C SER A 446 -28.10 5.70 -3.25
N LEU A 447 -27.85 5.49 -4.54
CA LEU A 447 -28.50 4.50 -5.38
C LEU A 447 -27.60 3.30 -5.70
N ASP A 448 -26.30 3.47 -5.52
CA ASP A 448 -25.30 2.46 -5.83
C ASP A 448 -25.05 1.51 -4.65
N ALA A 449 -25.25 0.21 -4.84
CA ALA A 449 -24.96 -0.82 -3.85
C ALA A 449 -23.45 -1.01 -3.57
N PHE A 450 -22.58 -0.56 -4.48
CA PHE A 450 -21.13 -0.65 -4.41
C PHE A 450 -20.46 0.70 -4.76
N PRO A 451 -20.60 1.76 -3.93
CA PRO A 451 -20.18 3.15 -4.24
C PRO A 451 -18.70 3.41 -4.54
N PHE A 452 -17.87 2.38 -4.56
CA PHE A 452 -16.42 2.44 -4.75
C PHE A 452 -15.90 1.32 -5.67
N ASP A 453 -16.79 0.61 -6.40
CA ASP A 453 -16.47 -0.44 -7.36
C ASP A 453 -17.33 -0.31 -8.63
N ALA A 454 -16.79 0.38 -9.63
CA ALA A 454 -17.45 0.71 -10.89
C ALA A 454 -17.91 -0.50 -11.74
N ARG A 455 -17.68 -1.74 -11.28
CA ARG A 455 -18.16 -2.96 -11.95
C ARG A 455 -19.59 -3.33 -11.56
N TYR A 456 -20.09 -2.83 -10.43
CA TYR A 456 -21.32 -3.31 -9.80
C TYR A 456 -22.17 -2.14 -9.29
N GLN A 457 -23.47 -2.12 -9.61
CA GLN A 457 -24.39 -1.03 -9.20
C GLN A 457 -25.53 -1.47 -8.31
N SER A 458 -25.96 -2.73 -8.44
CA SER A 458 -27.22 -3.23 -7.92
C SER A 458 -27.03 -4.53 -7.16
N ASP A 459 -27.79 -4.64 -6.08
CA ASP A 459 -27.89 -5.76 -5.16
C ASP A 459 -29.34 -5.74 -4.66
N ARG A 460 -30.23 -6.35 -5.44
CA ARG A 460 -31.69 -6.14 -5.38
C ARG A 460 -32.32 -6.71 -4.11
N ASP A 461 -31.75 -7.76 -3.59
CA ASP A 461 -32.21 -8.44 -2.39
C ASP A 461 -31.29 -8.19 -1.17
N ASN A 462 -30.17 -7.51 -1.40
CA ASN A 462 -29.32 -6.88 -0.38
C ASN A 462 -28.56 -7.92 0.45
N ASP A 463 -28.02 -8.94 -0.20
CA ASP A 463 -27.38 -10.09 0.45
C ASP A 463 -25.84 -10.01 0.50
N GLY A 464 -25.21 -9.18 -0.32
CA GLY A 464 -23.75 -9.16 -0.40
C GLY A 464 -23.18 -9.52 -1.78
N VAL A 465 -24.00 -9.98 -2.71
CA VAL A 465 -23.62 -10.34 -4.07
C VAL A 465 -24.23 -9.33 -5.06
N ALA A 466 -23.56 -9.08 -6.17
CA ALA A 466 -24.07 -8.13 -7.18
C ALA A 466 -25.01 -8.87 -8.14
N ASP A 467 -26.10 -8.22 -8.58
CA ASP A 467 -27.13 -8.80 -9.45
C ASP A 467 -26.61 -9.50 -10.72
N ASN A 468 -25.42 -9.10 -11.22
CA ASN A 468 -24.81 -9.64 -12.43
C ASN A 468 -23.98 -10.91 -12.20
N ILE A 469 -23.67 -11.25 -10.95
CA ILE A 469 -22.93 -12.45 -10.54
C ILE A 469 -23.74 -13.33 -9.57
N ASP A 470 -24.95 -12.89 -9.21
CA ASP A 470 -25.91 -13.58 -8.38
C ASP A 470 -26.85 -14.46 -9.23
N ALA A 471 -26.95 -15.75 -8.90
CA ALA A 471 -27.85 -16.70 -9.56
C ALA A 471 -29.34 -16.43 -9.25
N PHE A 472 -29.64 -15.89 -8.08
CA PHE A 472 -31.00 -15.55 -7.62
C PHE A 472 -31.13 -14.10 -7.12
N PRO A 473 -31.00 -13.08 -8.00
CA PRO A 473 -30.92 -11.66 -7.63
C PRO A 473 -32.14 -11.03 -6.91
N ASP A 474 -33.18 -11.79 -6.61
CA ASP A 474 -34.38 -11.32 -5.92
C ASP A 474 -34.63 -12.12 -4.62
N GLN A 475 -33.70 -12.97 -4.20
CA GLN A 475 -33.81 -13.88 -3.06
C GLN A 475 -32.58 -13.79 -2.15
N ALA A 476 -32.60 -12.88 -1.17
CA ALA A 476 -31.43 -12.59 -0.32
C ALA A 476 -30.86 -13.76 0.50
N GLY A 477 -31.56 -14.90 0.48
CA GLY A 477 -31.10 -16.13 1.11
C GLY A 477 -30.47 -17.09 0.12
N GLU A 478 -30.34 -16.77 -1.16
CA GLU A 478 -29.84 -17.62 -2.24
C GLU A 478 -29.01 -16.77 -3.19
N TRP A 479 -27.75 -17.14 -3.43
CA TRP A 479 -26.89 -16.41 -4.37
C TRP A 479 -26.12 -17.32 -5.34
N LEU A 480 -26.06 -18.61 -5.00
CA LEU A 480 -25.34 -19.65 -5.71
C LEU A 480 -26.32 -20.79 -6.05
N ASP A 481 -26.10 -21.42 -7.19
CA ASP A 481 -26.85 -22.55 -7.76
C ASP A 481 -25.78 -23.52 -8.29
N SER A 482 -25.21 -24.33 -7.40
CA SER A 482 -24.00 -25.09 -7.68
C SER A 482 -24.22 -26.17 -8.76
N ASP A 483 -25.41 -26.76 -8.82
CA ASP A 483 -25.78 -27.77 -9.82
C ASP A 483 -26.61 -27.23 -11.00
N GLY A 484 -27.09 -26.00 -10.92
CA GLY A 484 -27.86 -25.33 -11.96
C GLY A 484 -29.30 -25.87 -12.09
N ASP A 485 -29.86 -26.48 -11.06
CA ASP A 485 -31.22 -27.04 -11.07
C ASP A 485 -32.31 -25.98 -10.86
N GLY A 486 -31.91 -24.78 -10.43
CA GLY A 486 -32.77 -23.62 -10.20
C GLY A 486 -33.34 -23.53 -8.79
N THR A 487 -32.87 -24.37 -7.88
CA THR A 487 -32.96 -24.23 -6.42
C THR A 487 -31.64 -23.66 -5.92
N GLY A 488 -31.67 -22.68 -5.01
CA GLY A 488 -30.42 -22.13 -4.46
C GLY A 488 -29.87 -23.01 -3.34
N ASP A 489 -28.54 -23.01 -3.21
CA ASP A 489 -27.80 -23.86 -2.27
C ASP A 489 -28.25 -23.72 -0.80
N ASN A 490 -28.82 -22.59 -0.34
CA ASN A 490 -29.32 -22.53 1.05
C ASN A 490 -30.71 -23.16 1.24
N ALA A 491 -31.45 -23.38 0.15
CA ALA A 491 -32.77 -24.02 0.15
C ALA A 491 -32.73 -25.46 -0.36
N ASP A 492 -31.72 -25.80 -1.14
CA ASP A 492 -31.45 -27.18 -1.48
C ASP A 492 -30.96 -27.95 -0.24
N THR A 493 -31.03 -29.27 -0.33
CA THR A 493 -30.55 -30.18 0.71
C THR A 493 -29.48 -31.12 0.17
N ASP A 494 -29.02 -30.87 -1.05
CA ASP A 494 -28.11 -31.66 -1.90
C ASP A 494 -27.59 -30.71 -3.01
N ASP A 495 -26.78 -29.71 -2.66
CA ASP A 495 -26.47 -28.53 -3.51
C ASP A 495 -25.72 -28.88 -4.82
N ASP A 496 -25.15 -30.08 -4.91
CA ASP A 496 -24.50 -30.60 -6.12
C ASP A 496 -25.24 -31.79 -6.78
N ASN A 497 -26.35 -32.22 -6.17
CA ASN A 497 -27.23 -33.31 -6.61
C ASN A 497 -26.50 -34.65 -6.86
N ASP A 498 -25.46 -34.95 -6.10
CA ASP A 498 -24.71 -36.21 -6.20
C ASP A 498 -25.43 -37.39 -5.50
N GLY A 499 -26.45 -37.07 -4.68
CA GLY A 499 -27.31 -38.00 -3.96
C GLY A 499 -26.97 -38.16 -2.48
N ILE A 500 -26.00 -37.41 -1.95
CA ILE A 500 -25.66 -37.30 -0.53
C ILE A 500 -25.99 -35.88 -0.06
N GLY A 501 -27.06 -35.72 0.72
CA GLY A 501 -27.46 -34.38 1.14
C GLY A 501 -26.46 -33.67 2.08
N ASP A 502 -26.34 -32.35 1.97
CA ASP A 502 -25.28 -31.46 2.51
C ASP A 502 -24.93 -31.70 3.98
N ALA A 503 -25.93 -32.02 4.81
CA ALA A 503 -25.70 -32.27 6.24
C ALA A 503 -24.85 -33.52 6.51
N GLN A 504 -24.66 -34.37 5.50
CA GLN A 504 -23.85 -35.59 5.52
C GLN A 504 -22.68 -35.51 4.54
N ASP A 505 -22.58 -34.42 3.78
CA ASP A 505 -21.55 -34.18 2.78
C ASP A 505 -20.50 -33.20 3.32
N ALA A 506 -19.22 -33.51 3.09
CA ALA A 506 -18.12 -32.62 3.43
C ALA A 506 -17.88 -31.54 2.36
N PHE A 507 -18.30 -31.80 1.11
CA PHE A 507 -18.17 -30.91 -0.05
C PHE A 507 -19.53 -30.75 -0.75
N PRO A 508 -20.51 -30.09 -0.13
CA PRO A 508 -21.89 -30.05 -0.63
C PRO A 508 -22.09 -29.46 -2.04
N THR A 509 -21.06 -28.84 -2.62
CA THR A 509 -21.12 -28.14 -3.91
C THR A 509 -20.23 -28.81 -4.98
N ASP A 510 -19.60 -29.94 -4.66
CA ASP A 510 -18.74 -30.69 -5.58
C ASP A 510 -19.24 -32.14 -5.71
N PRO A 511 -19.92 -32.47 -6.83
CA PRO A 511 -20.57 -33.77 -6.97
C PRO A 511 -19.59 -34.95 -7.14
N SER A 512 -18.29 -34.68 -7.08
CA SER A 512 -17.24 -35.69 -7.12
C SER A 512 -16.67 -36.05 -5.75
N GLU A 513 -16.99 -35.31 -4.69
CA GLU A 513 -16.42 -35.45 -3.36
C GLU A 513 -17.52 -35.50 -2.28
N GLN A 514 -17.48 -36.49 -1.38
CA GLN A 514 -18.51 -36.63 -0.31
C GLN A 514 -17.94 -36.64 1.11
N ALA A 515 -16.63 -36.83 1.26
CA ALA A 515 -16.00 -37.08 2.55
C ALA A 515 -14.66 -36.35 2.65
N ASP A 516 -14.38 -35.82 3.84
CA ASP A 516 -13.10 -35.27 4.26
C ASP A 516 -12.72 -35.97 5.57
N SER A 517 -12.07 -37.12 5.44
CA SER A 517 -11.85 -38.06 6.54
C SER A 517 -10.86 -37.53 7.59
N ASP A 518 -10.01 -36.56 7.25
CA ASP A 518 -9.03 -35.96 8.16
C ASP A 518 -9.18 -34.46 8.42
N GLN A 519 -10.08 -33.80 7.69
CA GLN A 519 -10.53 -32.41 7.86
C GLN A 519 -9.53 -31.34 7.41
N ASP A 520 -8.86 -31.57 6.29
CA ASP A 520 -7.93 -30.61 5.69
C ASP A 520 -8.55 -29.72 4.60
N GLY A 521 -9.78 -30.03 4.17
CA GLY A 521 -10.51 -29.30 3.16
C GLY A 521 -10.29 -29.78 1.72
N VAL A 522 -9.62 -30.92 1.50
CA VAL A 522 -9.55 -31.64 0.23
C VAL A 522 -10.38 -32.93 0.36
N GLY A 523 -11.17 -33.26 -0.65
CA GLY A 523 -12.05 -34.43 -0.58
C GLY A 523 -11.28 -35.75 -0.73
N ASP A 524 -11.73 -36.79 -0.01
CA ASP A 524 -11.12 -38.13 0.04
C ASP A 524 -10.84 -38.75 -1.34
N HIS A 525 -11.54 -38.32 -2.40
CA HIS A 525 -11.33 -38.82 -3.75
C HIS A 525 -10.30 -37.99 -4.56
N ALA A 526 -10.15 -36.70 -4.25
CA ALA A 526 -9.09 -35.83 -4.76
C ALA A 526 -7.79 -35.93 -3.94
N ASP A 527 -7.90 -36.38 -2.69
CA ASP A 527 -6.81 -36.48 -1.72
C ASP A 527 -6.02 -37.81 -1.87
N ALA A 528 -4.71 -37.70 -2.11
CA ALA A 528 -3.80 -38.85 -2.14
C ALA A 528 -3.58 -39.51 -0.76
N PHE A 529 -3.79 -38.78 0.33
CA PHE A 529 -3.65 -39.21 1.72
C PHE A 529 -4.88 -38.87 2.61
N PRO A 530 -6.06 -39.50 2.38
CA PRO A 530 -7.33 -39.15 3.04
C PRO A 530 -7.41 -39.29 4.58
N LEU A 531 -6.31 -39.63 5.25
CA LEU A 531 -6.26 -39.83 6.70
C LEU A 531 -5.13 -39.02 7.37
N ASP A 532 -4.38 -38.22 6.61
CA ASP A 532 -3.34 -37.33 7.10
C ASP A 532 -3.55 -35.91 6.56
N ALA A 533 -4.24 -35.08 7.35
CA ALA A 533 -4.62 -33.69 7.07
C ALA A 533 -3.46 -32.70 6.81
N ARG A 534 -2.26 -33.23 6.63
CA ARG A 534 -1.02 -32.52 6.36
C ARG A 534 -0.49 -32.80 4.96
N GLU A 535 -1.04 -33.77 4.23
CA GLU A 535 -0.63 -34.20 2.90
C GLU A 535 -1.88 -34.41 2.06
N PHE A 536 -1.95 -33.84 0.85
CA PHE A 536 -3.11 -34.03 -0.03
C PHE A 536 -2.75 -34.44 -1.47
N ALA A 537 -1.49 -34.30 -1.85
CA ALA A 537 -0.99 -34.61 -3.19
C ALA A 537 0.27 -35.48 -3.10
N ASP A 538 0.47 -36.31 -4.13
CA ASP A 538 1.62 -37.21 -4.33
C ASP A 538 1.99 -37.12 -5.82
N SER A 539 2.80 -36.13 -6.18
CA SER A 539 3.08 -35.72 -7.56
C SER A 539 3.94 -36.75 -8.29
N ASP A 540 4.86 -37.43 -7.60
CA ASP A 540 5.71 -38.48 -8.17
C ASP A 540 5.22 -39.91 -7.92
N LEU A 541 4.17 -40.08 -7.12
CA LEU A 541 3.50 -41.33 -6.78
C LEU A 541 4.40 -42.32 -6.04
N ASP A 542 5.37 -41.82 -5.26
CA ASP A 542 6.26 -42.65 -4.46
C ASP A 542 5.65 -43.09 -3.11
N GLY A 543 4.52 -42.48 -2.74
CA GLY A 543 3.77 -42.73 -1.50
C GLY A 543 4.17 -41.82 -0.34
N THR A 544 5.00 -40.80 -0.59
CA THR A 544 5.29 -39.67 0.29
C THR A 544 4.54 -38.46 -0.25
N GLY A 545 3.80 -37.74 0.60
CA GLY A 545 3.06 -36.57 0.11
C GLY A 545 3.97 -35.39 -0.20
N ASP A 546 3.55 -34.54 -1.14
CA ASP A 546 4.30 -33.40 -1.66
C ASP A 546 4.76 -32.39 -0.60
N ARG A 547 4.19 -32.42 0.62
CA ARG A 547 4.62 -31.54 1.72
C ARG A 547 5.65 -32.20 2.64
N ALA A 548 5.68 -33.54 2.67
CA ALA A 548 6.69 -34.32 3.36
C ALA A 548 7.87 -34.68 2.45
N ASP A 549 7.67 -34.64 1.14
CA ASP A 549 8.72 -34.87 0.16
C ASP A 549 9.57 -33.61 -0.04
N ALA A 550 10.88 -33.81 -0.12
CA ALA A 550 11.82 -32.74 -0.39
C ALA A 550 12.04 -32.52 -1.90
N ASP A 551 11.51 -33.39 -2.77
CA ASP A 551 11.63 -33.43 -4.23
C ASP A 551 10.30 -33.98 -4.78
N ALA A 552 9.24 -33.17 -4.68
CA ALA A 552 7.86 -33.65 -4.79
C ALA A 552 7.50 -34.22 -6.18
N ASP A 553 8.21 -33.84 -7.24
CA ASP A 553 8.04 -34.38 -8.58
C ASP A 553 9.05 -35.49 -8.96
N GLY A 554 9.94 -35.85 -8.03
CA GLY A 554 10.91 -36.93 -8.17
C GLY A 554 11.92 -36.71 -9.29
N ASP A 555 12.12 -35.46 -9.72
CA ASP A 555 13.02 -35.15 -10.82
C ASP A 555 14.50 -35.21 -10.38
N GLY A 556 14.75 -35.19 -9.08
CA GLY A 556 16.09 -35.18 -8.49
C GLY A 556 16.56 -33.78 -8.08
N ALA A 557 15.70 -32.76 -8.16
CA ALA A 557 15.91 -31.41 -7.68
C ALA A 557 15.02 -31.16 -6.46
N ALA A 558 15.62 -30.83 -5.33
CA ALA A 558 14.82 -30.53 -4.14
C ALA A 558 13.98 -29.27 -4.34
N ASP A 559 12.78 -29.23 -3.78
CA ASP A 559 11.87 -28.08 -3.77
C ASP A 559 12.54 -26.84 -3.15
N PHE A 560 13.20 -27.06 -2.00
CA PHE A 560 13.97 -26.05 -1.30
C PHE A 560 15.41 -26.47 -1.05
N SER A 561 16.28 -25.47 -0.99
CA SER A 561 17.70 -25.66 -0.67
C SER A 561 17.85 -26.27 0.73
N THR A 562 18.54 -27.41 0.77
CA THR A 562 18.99 -28.06 2.02
C THR A 562 20.32 -27.52 2.54
N ASP A 563 20.96 -26.59 1.81
CA ASP A 563 22.22 -25.97 2.22
C ASP A 563 21.98 -24.96 3.35
N SER A 564 22.56 -25.24 4.52
CA SER A 564 22.50 -24.35 5.68
C SER A 564 23.47 -23.17 5.60
N SER A 565 24.23 -23.02 4.51
CA SER A 565 25.12 -21.88 4.27
C SER A 565 24.34 -20.64 3.79
N ALA A 566 24.94 -19.45 3.87
CA ALA A 566 24.28 -18.20 3.46
C ALA A 566 23.78 -18.18 2.00
N GLY A 567 24.33 -19.02 1.12
CA GLY A 567 23.88 -19.15 -0.27
C GLY A 567 22.65 -20.05 -0.47
N GLY A 568 22.23 -20.78 0.57
CA GLY A 568 21.06 -21.66 0.54
C GLY A 568 19.76 -21.02 1.04
N PHE A 569 19.79 -19.71 1.34
CA PHE A 569 18.62 -18.98 1.85
C PHE A 569 18.33 -17.74 1.01
N ASP A 570 17.07 -17.33 1.07
CA ASP A 570 16.61 -16.02 0.64
C ASP A 570 16.23 -15.18 1.86
N LEU A 571 16.39 -13.86 1.74
CA LEU A 571 15.89 -12.88 2.70
C LEU A 571 14.56 -12.33 2.18
N LEU A 572 13.48 -12.58 2.91
CA LEU A 572 12.18 -11.95 2.68
C LEU A 572 12.05 -10.68 3.52
N VAL A 573 11.52 -9.64 2.89
CA VAL A 573 11.33 -8.33 3.51
C VAL A 573 9.93 -7.81 3.19
N THR A 574 9.15 -7.50 4.22
CA THR A 574 7.88 -6.79 4.02
C THR A 574 8.17 -5.32 3.76
N SER A 575 7.64 -4.78 2.67
CA SER A 575 7.77 -3.40 2.22
C SER A 575 6.44 -2.69 2.40
N SER A 576 6.28 -1.94 3.50
CA SER A 576 4.98 -1.33 3.83
C SER A 576 4.63 -0.13 2.95
N GLY A 577 5.61 0.52 2.35
CA GLY A 577 5.33 1.68 1.49
C GLY A 577 4.71 1.33 0.13
N ASN A 578 4.72 0.07 -0.27
CA ASN A 578 4.10 -0.38 -1.51
C ASN A 578 3.38 -1.75 -1.37
N ASP A 579 3.12 -2.16 -0.14
CA ASP A 579 2.34 -3.33 0.23
C ASP A 579 2.80 -4.66 -0.40
N ARG A 580 4.10 -4.95 -0.33
CA ARG A 580 4.72 -6.14 -0.95
C ARG A 580 5.59 -6.95 0.00
N ILE A 581 5.74 -8.24 -0.30
CA ILE A 581 6.83 -9.07 0.23
C ILE A 581 7.89 -9.19 -0.85
N LEU A 582 9.06 -8.63 -0.58
CA LEU A 582 10.20 -8.67 -1.49
C LEU A 582 11.17 -9.77 -1.10
N ARG A 583 11.74 -10.43 -2.09
CA ARG A 583 12.74 -11.48 -1.94
C ARG A 583 14.10 -10.99 -2.40
N PHE A 584 15.12 -11.23 -1.60
CA PHE A 584 16.52 -10.93 -1.88
C PHE A 584 17.35 -12.20 -1.72
N ASP A 585 18.43 -12.32 -2.50
CA ASP A 585 19.42 -13.37 -2.32
C ASP A 585 20.07 -13.23 -0.92
N GLY A 586 20.02 -14.30 -0.12
CA GLY A 586 20.47 -14.28 1.27
C GLY A 586 21.98 -14.10 1.46
N SER A 587 22.79 -14.24 0.41
CA SER A 587 24.25 -14.10 0.48
C SER A 587 24.74 -12.72 0.04
N SER A 588 24.12 -12.17 -1.01
CA SER A 588 24.55 -10.97 -1.72
C SER A 588 23.66 -9.76 -1.46
N GLY A 589 22.43 -9.97 -0.99
CA GLY A 589 21.42 -8.92 -0.81
C GLY A 589 20.86 -8.38 -2.13
N LEU A 590 21.17 -9.02 -3.25
CA LEU A 590 20.62 -8.65 -4.55
C LEU A 590 19.13 -8.94 -4.59
N PHE A 591 18.36 -8.01 -5.14
CA PHE A 591 16.92 -8.18 -5.33
C PHE A 591 16.65 -9.36 -6.27
N ALA A 592 15.87 -10.31 -5.78
CA ALA A 592 15.53 -11.52 -6.52
C ALA A 592 14.16 -11.37 -7.18
N ASN A 593 13.08 -11.19 -6.41
CA ASN A 593 11.74 -11.05 -6.97
C ASN A 593 10.79 -10.39 -5.97
N VAL A 594 9.56 -10.09 -6.41
CA VAL A 594 8.42 -9.93 -5.50
C VAL A 594 7.85 -11.32 -5.25
N GLU A 595 7.83 -11.75 -3.98
CA GLU A 595 7.29 -13.07 -3.61
C GLU A 595 5.75 -13.05 -3.58
N VAL A 596 5.17 -11.92 -3.18
CA VAL A 596 3.71 -11.73 -3.11
C VAL A 596 3.36 -10.39 -3.74
N ALA A 597 2.61 -10.43 -4.83
CA ALA A 597 2.10 -9.27 -5.56
C ALA A 597 0.58 -9.41 -5.73
N GLU A 598 -0.20 -9.18 -4.67
CA GLU A 598 -1.65 -9.35 -4.79
C GLU A 598 -2.25 -8.29 -5.71
N HIS A 599 -2.63 -8.72 -6.92
CA HIS A 599 -3.51 -7.97 -7.80
C HIS A 599 -4.95 -8.17 -7.32
N GLY A 600 -5.65 -7.08 -7.01
CA GLY A 600 -7.10 -7.10 -6.80
C GLY A 600 -7.61 -7.34 -5.37
N VAL A 601 -6.76 -7.73 -4.42
CA VAL A 601 -7.12 -7.82 -3.00
C VAL A 601 -6.23 -6.84 -2.20
N PRO A 602 -6.79 -5.81 -1.55
CA PRO A 602 -5.99 -4.82 -0.86
C PRO A 602 -5.41 -5.36 0.45
N VAL A 603 -4.22 -5.96 0.37
CA VAL A 603 -3.36 -6.25 1.53
C VAL A 603 -2.62 -4.97 1.89
N ALA A 604 -2.72 -4.51 3.14
CA ALA A 604 -1.82 -3.45 3.63
C ALA A 604 -0.81 -4.00 4.64
N PHE A 605 0.47 -3.76 4.38
CA PHE A 605 1.52 -4.08 5.33
C PHE A 605 1.69 -2.88 6.27
N GLY A 606 1.50 -3.10 7.56
CA GLY A 606 1.60 -2.05 8.58
C GLY A 606 2.81 -2.20 9.48
N GLN A 607 2.91 -1.33 10.50
CA GLN A 607 3.94 -1.47 11.55
C GLN A 607 3.87 -2.79 12.32
N GLN A 608 2.73 -3.47 12.25
CA GLN A 608 2.42 -4.70 12.97
C GLN A 608 2.55 -5.94 12.07
N SER A 609 3.02 -5.76 10.83
CA SER A 609 3.22 -6.88 9.93
C SER A 609 4.42 -7.69 10.33
N ASN A 610 4.23 -9.01 10.30
CA ASN A 610 5.25 -9.95 10.69
C ASN A 610 5.27 -11.09 9.67
N LEU A 611 6.43 -11.73 9.49
CA LEU A 611 6.59 -12.93 8.69
C LEU A 611 7.05 -14.07 9.59
N ALA A 612 6.56 -15.26 9.32
CA ALA A 612 7.04 -16.47 9.93
C ALA A 612 7.14 -17.58 8.89
N TRP A 613 8.19 -18.39 9.00
CA TRP A 613 8.33 -19.60 8.20
C TRP A 613 7.82 -20.77 9.02
N LEU A 614 6.99 -21.62 8.40
CA LEU A 614 6.51 -22.86 8.98
C LEU A 614 7.22 -24.03 8.27
N PRO A 615 8.36 -24.52 8.80
CA PRO A 615 9.19 -25.49 8.09
C PRO A 615 8.47 -26.81 7.80
N GLN A 616 7.49 -27.19 8.63
CA GLN A 616 6.74 -28.44 8.45
C GLN A 616 5.74 -28.39 7.29
N LYS A 617 5.46 -27.19 6.74
CA LYS A 617 4.58 -27.02 5.57
C LYS A 617 5.29 -26.41 4.38
N GLU A 618 6.56 -26.02 4.58
CA GLU A 618 7.29 -25.13 3.69
C GLU A 618 6.45 -23.89 3.26
N GLN A 619 5.67 -23.38 4.22
CA GLN A 619 4.71 -22.31 4.01
C GLN A 619 5.21 -21.03 4.68
N LEU A 620 5.06 -19.92 3.96
CA LEU A 620 5.26 -18.58 4.52
C LEU A 620 3.95 -18.12 5.14
N LEU A 621 4.01 -17.67 6.38
CA LEU A 621 2.91 -17.01 7.05
C LEU A 621 3.18 -15.50 7.07
N ALA A 622 2.18 -14.71 6.72
CA ALA A 622 2.23 -13.25 6.86
C ALA A 622 1.05 -12.76 7.69
N LEU A 623 1.37 -11.99 8.73
CA LEU A 623 0.38 -11.23 9.48
C LEU A 623 0.20 -9.87 8.80
N VAL A 624 -0.98 -9.61 8.27
CA VAL A 624 -1.28 -8.45 7.40
C VAL A 624 -2.65 -7.87 7.72
N SER A 625 -2.77 -6.55 7.90
CA SER A 625 -4.09 -5.86 7.90
C SER A 625 -5.24 -6.52 8.69
N SER A 626 -4.95 -7.04 9.88
CA SER A 626 -5.92 -7.76 10.73
C SER A 626 -6.22 -9.20 10.33
N GLU A 627 -5.48 -9.77 9.39
CA GLU A 627 -5.58 -11.15 8.92
C GLU A 627 -4.26 -11.88 9.15
N LEU A 628 -4.36 -13.20 9.16
CA LEU A 628 -3.21 -14.06 8.95
C LEU A 628 -3.40 -14.81 7.65
N ARG A 629 -2.38 -14.73 6.80
CA ARG A 629 -2.37 -15.39 5.49
C ARG A 629 -1.24 -16.40 5.39
N GLY A 630 -1.52 -17.49 4.69
CA GLY A 630 -0.55 -18.52 4.31
C GLY A 630 -0.24 -18.42 2.82
N TYR A 631 1.04 -18.56 2.47
CA TYR A 631 1.54 -18.56 1.10
C TYR A 631 2.38 -19.81 0.86
N ASP A 632 2.03 -20.59 -0.15
CA ASP A 632 2.95 -21.57 -0.71
C ASP A 632 3.99 -20.83 -1.56
N ARG A 633 5.27 -20.97 -1.21
CA ARG A 633 6.36 -20.28 -1.90
C ARG A 633 6.77 -20.95 -3.21
N ARG A 634 6.35 -22.18 -3.45
CA ARG A 634 6.59 -22.91 -4.70
C ARG A 634 5.66 -22.41 -5.80
N HIS A 635 4.44 -22.02 -5.44
CA HIS A 635 3.41 -21.56 -6.37
C HIS A 635 3.23 -20.03 -6.36
N THR A 636 4.02 -19.32 -7.17
CA THR A 636 3.94 -17.84 -7.26
C THR A 636 2.63 -17.28 -7.83
N ALA A 637 1.75 -18.12 -8.38
CA ALA A 637 0.47 -17.72 -8.99
C ALA A 637 -0.74 -17.94 -8.08
N ASP A 638 -0.60 -18.70 -7.00
CA ASP A 638 -1.73 -19.03 -6.13
C ASP A 638 -2.04 -17.87 -5.19
N ALA A 639 -3.34 -17.58 -5.06
CA ALA A 639 -3.81 -16.56 -4.15
C ALA A 639 -3.47 -16.96 -2.70
N ALA A 640 -3.07 -15.99 -1.90
CA ALA A 640 -2.82 -16.20 -0.49
C ALA A 640 -4.06 -16.76 0.19
N GLU A 641 -3.90 -17.87 0.92
CA GLU A 641 -4.97 -18.43 1.71
C GLU A 641 -5.17 -17.56 2.96
N VAL A 642 -6.39 -17.05 3.17
CA VAL A 642 -6.75 -16.36 4.41
C VAL A 642 -6.98 -17.41 5.49
N LEU A 643 -5.94 -17.72 6.26
CA LEU A 643 -5.98 -18.68 7.37
C LEU A 643 -6.83 -18.16 8.53
N VAL A 644 -6.78 -16.84 8.76
CA VAL A 644 -7.55 -16.16 9.81
C VAL A 644 -8.05 -14.83 9.26
N GLN A 645 -9.37 -14.66 9.28
CA GLN A 645 -10.03 -13.46 8.78
C GLN A 645 -9.86 -12.30 9.77
N GLY A 646 -9.92 -11.07 9.24
CA GLY A 646 -10.17 -9.88 10.04
C GLY A 646 -11.53 -9.95 10.72
N PHE A 647 -11.81 -8.99 11.60
CA PHE A 647 -13.07 -8.95 12.35
C PHE A 647 -14.29 -9.12 11.40
N GLN A 648 -15.01 -10.24 11.55
CA GLN A 648 -16.26 -10.54 10.85
C GLN A 648 -17.32 -11.05 11.84
N ASP A 649 -18.54 -10.54 11.71
CA ASP A 649 -19.68 -11.02 12.51
C ASP A 649 -20.03 -12.46 12.12
N GLY A 650 -19.91 -13.39 13.07
CA GLY A 650 -20.37 -14.78 12.91
C GLY A 650 -19.37 -15.77 12.30
N ALA A 651 -18.18 -15.33 11.89
CA ALA A 651 -17.14 -16.22 11.38
C ALA A 651 -16.51 -17.07 12.50
N SER A 652 -16.30 -18.37 12.22
CA SER A 652 -15.74 -19.35 13.16
C SER A 652 -14.23 -19.18 13.43
N ALA A 653 -13.52 -18.40 12.60
CA ALA A 653 -12.07 -18.17 12.67
C ALA A 653 -11.70 -16.70 12.35
N ALA A 654 -12.09 -15.77 13.23
CA ALA A 654 -11.75 -14.35 13.13
C ALA A 654 -11.03 -13.83 14.38
N PHE A 655 -10.15 -12.85 14.19
CA PHE A 655 -9.52 -12.12 15.30
C PHE A 655 -10.56 -11.37 16.13
N PRO A 656 -10.77 -11.69 17.43
CA PRO A 656 -11.85 -11.11 18.24
C PRO A 656 -11.75 -9.59 18.41
N ALA A 657 -10.52 -9.05 18.49
CA ALA A 657 -10.30 -7.61 18.50
C ALA A 657 -10.07 -7.04 17.10
N GLY A 658 -9.63 -7.87 16.14
CA GLY A 658 -9.26 -7.42 14.81
C GLY A 658 -7.93 -6.65 14.77
N PHE A 659 -7.07 -6.77 15.78
CA PHE A 659 -5.79 -6.04 15.86
C PHE A 659 -4.63 -6.95 16.30
N PRO A 660 -4.21 -7.91 15.46
CA PRO A 660 -3.04 -8.75 15.72
C PRO A 660 -1.75 -7.95 15.46
N VAL A 661 -0.75 -8.13 16.33
CA VAL A 661 0.45 -7.25 16.32
C VAL A 661 1.78 -7.95 16.31
N ALA A 662 1.81 -9.21 16.73
CA ALA A 662 3.01 -9.99 16.80
C ALA A 662 2.62 -11.46 16.71
N MET A 663 3.42 -12.26 16.02
CA MET A 663 3.23 -13.70 15.94
C MET A 663 4.51 -14.47 16.24
N ALA A 664 4.33 -15.72 16.64
CA ALA A 664 5.42 -16.67 16.78
C ALA A 664 4.93 -18.08 16.47
N VAL A 665 5.73 -18.83 15.71
CA VAL A 665 5.53 -20.27 15.50
C VAL A 665 6.19 -21.00 16.67
N ILE A 666 5.42 -21.78 17.43
CA ILE A 666 5.92 -22.50 18.59
C ILE A 666 6.37 -23.93 18.22
N PRO A 667 7.22 -24.58 19.05
CA PRO A 667 7.59 -25.97 18.83
C PRO A 667 6.34 -26.87 18.79
N GLY A 668 6.05 -27.44 17.62
CA GLY A 668 4.83 -28.20 17.36
C GLY A 668 4.09 -27.77 16.10
N GLY A 669 4.34 -26.56 15.59
CA GLY A 669 3.74 -26.03 14.35
C GLY A 669 2.60 -25.05 14.58
N ASP A 670 2.03 -25.00 15.78
CA ASP A 670 1.03 -24.01 16.15
C ASP A 670 1.62 -22.59 16.12
N VAL A 671 0.74 -21.63 15.89
CA VAL A 671 1.10 -20.22 15.82
C VAL A 671 0.38 -19.49 16.94
N VAL A 672 1.13 -18.66 17.66
CA VAL A 672 0.63 -17.79 18.72
C VAL A 672 0.63 -16.36 18.21
N VAL A 673 -0.48 -15.66 18.37
CA VAL A 673 -0.67 -14.27 17.95
C VAL A 673 -1.07 -13.43 19.15
N ALA A 674 -0.46 -12.25 19.30
CA ALA A 674 -0.86 -11.26 20.31
C ALA A 674 -1.76 -10.18 19.70
N GLU A 675 -2.77 -9.74 20.46
CA GLU A 675 -3.72 -8.69 20.06
C GLU A 675 -3.67 -7.46 20.99
N THR A 676 -3.85 -6.26 20.43
CA THR A 676 -3.83 -5.00 21.21
C THR A 676 -5.16 -4.58 21.83
N GLY A 677 -6.30 -4.96 21.24
CA GLY A 677 -7.63 -4.53 21.73
C GLY A 677 -8.12 -5.33 22.94
N THR A 678 -7.83 -6.64 22.96
CA THR A 678 -8.20 -7.58 24.04
C THR A 678 -7.09 -7.78 25.06
N SER A 679 -5.85 -7.38 24.74
CA SER A 679 -4.64 -7.72 25.51
C SER A 679 -4.50 -9.23 25.75
N SER A 680 -4.90 -10.03 24.76
CA SER A 680 -4.94 -11.49 24.82
C SER A 680 -3.92 -12.13 23.87
N LEU A 681 -3.59 -13.38 24.15
CA LEU A 681 -2.91 -14.28 23.22
C LEU A 681 -3.94 -15.21 22.58
N LEU A 682 -3.74 -15.49 21.31
CA LEU A 682 -4.49 -16.49 20.55
C LEU A 682 -3.52 -17.57 20.10
N ARG A 683 -3.96 -18.82 20.11
CA ARG A 683 -3.21 -19.95 19.57
C ARG A 683 -4.08 -20.65 18.55
N PHE A 684 -3.52 -20.94 17.40
CA PHE A 684 -4.22 -21.69 16.37
C PHE A 684 -3.26 -22.65 15.69
N ASP A 685 -3.82 -23.76 15.24
CA ASP A 685 -3.14 -24.74 14.41
C ASP A 685 -3.36 -24.36 12.93
N PRO A 686 -2.31 -24.01 12.17
CA PRO A 686 -2.44 -23.70 10.76
C PRO A 686 -2.80 -24.92 9.90
N PHE A 687 -2.67 -26.17 10.37
CA PHE A 687 -3.03 -27.39 9.65
C PHE A 687 -4.55 -27.63 9.70
N THR A 688 -5.11 -27.81 10.89
CA THR A 688 -6.53 -28.17 11.05
C THR A 688 -7.47 -26.96 11.12
N ARG A 689 -6.93 -25.74 11.02
CA ARG A 689 -7.61 -24.46 11.31
C ARG A 689 -8.33 -24.44 12.68
N ARG A 690 -7.93 -25.32 13.62
CA ARG A 690 -8.52 -25.42 14.96
C ARG A 690 -7.84 -24.46 15.94
N GLY A 691 -8.60 -23.93 16.90
CA GLY A 691 -8.06 -23.20 18.06
C GLY A 691 -8.56 -21.77 18.26
N MET A 692 -9.33 -21.20 17.33
CA MET A 692 -9.81 -19.79 17.41
C MET A 692 -11.25 -19.59 17.91
N ALA A 693 -11.89 -20.61 18.49
CA ALA A 693 -13.24 -20.46 19.02
C ALA A 693 -13.23 -19.86 20.45
N GLY A 694 -13.17 -18.53 20.56
CA GLY A 694 -13.68 -17.76 21.68
C GLY A 694 -13.11 -18.06 23.08
N GLY A 695 -11.80 -17.85 23.27
CA GLY A 695 -11.18 -17.80 24.60
C GLY A 695 -9.70 -17.42 24.51
N ALA A 696 -9.24 -16.53 25.39
CA ALA A 696 -7.82 -16.20 25.48
C ALA A 696 -6.99 -17.48 25.73
N TYR A 697 -5.92 -17.66 24.97
CA TYR A 697 -4.89 -18.64 25.25
C TYR A 697 -4.09 -18.17 26.47
N GLY A 698 -4.43 -18.66 27.65
CA GLY A 698 -3.79 -18.28 28.91
C GLY A 698 -4.60 -17.26 29.72
N GLU A 699 -3.93 -16.29 30.33
CA GLU A 699 -4.58 -15.27 31.18
C GLU A 699 -5.19 -14.12 30.35
N ASP A 700 -6.22 -13.45 30.89
CA ASP A 700 -6.75 -12.20 30.30
C ASP A 700 -5.92 -10.99 30.78
N ASN A 701 -5.71 -9.99 29.92
CA ASN A 701 -4.91 -8.77 30.20
C ASN A 701 -3.45 -9.05 30.56
N ILE A 702 -2.76 -9.82 29.70
CA ILE A 702 -1.34 -10.20 29.90
C ILE A 702 -0.39 -9.00 29.81
N PHE A 703 -0.78 -7.97 29.05
CA PHE A 703 0.06 -6.81 28.76
C PHE A 703 -0.34 -5.58 29.57
N THR A 704 0.65 -4.76 29.93
CA THR A 704 0.40 -3.49 30.63
C THR A 704 0.05 -2.34 29.71
N ASP A 705 0.30 -2.50 28.42
CA ASP A 705 -0.09 -1.63 27.32
C ASP A 705 -0.12 -2.46 26.03
N SER A 706 -0.43 -1.85 24.89
CA SER A 706 -0.44 -2.49 23.58
C SER A 706 0.90 -3.20 23.27
N PRO A 707 0.90 -4.54 23.07
CA PRO A 707 2.07 -5.26 22.59
C PRO A 707 2.56 -4.70 21.23
N ARG A 708 3.86 -4.82 20.97
CA ARG A 708 4.53 -4.30 19.76
C ARG A 708 5.28 -5.36 18.97
N ALA A 709 5.99 -6.24 19.65
CA ALA A 709 6.79 -7.28 19.01
C ALA A 709 6.94 -8.48 19.94
N SER A 710 7.23 -9.64 19.34
CA SER A 710 7.49 -10.89 20.06
C SER A 710 8.80 -11.53 19.63
N ALA A 711 9.36 -12.36 20.51
CA ALA A 711 10.49 -13.23 20.20
C ALA A 711 10.32 -14.57 20.91
N LEU A 712 10.63 -15.67 20.22
CA LEU A 712 10.68 -17.01 20.80
C LEU A 712 12.13 -17.34 21.18
N THR A 713 12.34 -17.85 22.38
CA THR A 713 13.63 -18.38 22.83
C THR A 713 13.68 -19.90 22.65
N ALA A 714 14.89 -20.46 22.50
CA ALA A 714 15.10 -21.88 22.21
C ALA A 714 14.61 -22.84 23.32
N ASP A 715 14.41 -22.33 24.53
CA ASP A 715 13.82 -23.04 25.67
C ASP A 715 12.28 -23.04 25.66
N GLY A 716 11.64 -22.46 24.63
CA GLY A 716 10.19 -22.48 24.45
C GLY A 716 9.45 -21.37 25.22
N HIS A 717 10.11 -20.26 25.54
CA HIS A 717 9.46 -19.10 26.13
C HIS A 717 9.22 -18.01 25.08
N LEU A 718 8.03 -17.42 25.11
CA LEU A 718 7.66 -16.28 24.29
C LEU A 718 7.86 -14.99 25.08
N TRP A 719 8.60 -14.07 24.50
CA TRP A 719 8.79 -12.73 25.04
C TRP A 719 8.02 -11.73 24.22
N PHE A 720 7.34 -10.81 24.90
CA PHE A 720 6.64 -9.70 24.27
C PHE A 720 7.16 -8.39 24.85
N ILE A 721 7.25 -7.36 24.01
CA ILE A 721 7.51 -5.99 24.43
C ILE A 721 6.31 -5.11 24.14
N ASP A 722 5.87 -4.29 25.11
CA ASP A 722 4.77 -3.34 24.93
C ASP A 722 5.26 -1.91 24.66
N ARG A 723 4.33 -0.99 24.38
CA ARG A 723 4.61 0.44 24.14
C ARG A 723 5.41 1.13 25.25
N ASN A 724 5.28 0.67 26.49
CA ASN A 724 6.01 1.22 27.63
C ASN A 724 7.38 0.54 27.83
N ALA A 725 7.82 -0.25 26.85
CA ALA A 725 9.01 -1.08 26.88
C ALA A 725 9.03 -2.06 28.07
N ALA A 726 7.86 -2.50 28.54
CA ALA A 726 7.75 -3.60 29.49
C ALA A 726 7.91 -4.92 28.74
N LEU A 727 8.70 -5.83 29.31
CA LEU A 727 8.93 -7.16 28.76
C LEU A 727 8.10 -8.18 29.52
N THR A 728 7.26 -8.94 28.85
CA THR A 728 6.47 -10.03 29.43
C THR A 728 6.95 -11.37 28.89
N GLU A 729 7.27 -12.30 29.79
CA GLU A 729 7.64 -13.68 29.47
C GLU A 729 6.43 -14.59 29.66
N VAL A 730 6.17 -15.41 28.65
CA VAL A 730 5.06 -16.34 28.58
C VAL A 730 5.58 -17.72 28.23
N ASP A 731 5.06 -18.75 28.88
CA ASP A 731 5.32 -20.13 28.50
C ASP A 731 4.61 -20.45 27.18
N ALA A 732 5.34 -20.82 26.14
CA ALA A 732 4.75 -21.00 24.81
C ALA A 732 3.73 -22.14 24.75
N ALA A 733 3.90 -23.17 25.59
CA ALA A 733 3.07 -24.38 25.58
C ALA A 733 1.74 -24.21 26.32
N SER A 734 1.67 -23.32 27.30
CA SER A 734 0.49 -23.10 28.15
C SER A 734 -0.12 -21.70 28.05
N GLY A 735 0.60 -20.71 27.53
CA GLY A 735 0.15 -19.32 27.46
C GLY A 735 0.17 -18.58 28.79
N PHE A 736 0.66 -19.22 29.87
CA PHE A 736 0.74 -18.58 31.18
C PHE A 736 1.89 -17.59 31.26
N VAL A 737 1.60 -16.43 31.86
CA VAL A 737 2.60 -15.43 32.17
C VAL A 737 3.54 -15.98 33.24
N LEU A 738 4.83 -16.07 32.91
CA LEU A 738 5.86 -16.50 33.86
C LEU A 738 6.32 -15.31 34.70
N ARG A 739 6.52 -14.14 34.07
CA ARG A 739 6.88 -12.88 34.73
C ARG A 739 6.74 -11.67 33.78
N SER A 740 6.64 -10.48 34.36
CA SER A 740 6.81 -9.21 33.65
C SER A 740 7.98 -8.41 34.26
N VAL A 741 8.81 -7.82 33.40
CA VAL A 741 9.96 -7.00 33.75
C VAL A 741 9.67 -5.55 33.35
N PHE A 742 9.49 -4.71 34.36
CA PHE A 742 9.26 -3.28 34.17
C PHE A 742 10.57 -2.48 34.28
N PRO A 743 10.81 -1.47 33.42
CA PRO A 743 11.88 -0.52 33.63
C PRO A 743 11.57 0.38 34.84
N ASN A 744 12.06 0.00 36.02
CA ASN A 744 11.79 0.73 37.27
C ASN A 744 12.64 2.01 37.38
N GLN A 745 12.01 3.20 37.32
CA GLN A 745 12.18 4.47 38.09
C GLN A 745 13.58 4.97 38.57
N ALA A 746 14.71 4.35 38.22
CA ALA A 746 16.07 4.80 38.57
C ALA A 746 17.14 4.44 37.50
N GLY A 747 16.75 3.90 36.36
CA GLY A 747 17.59 3.58 35.21
C GLY A 747 16.86 3.91 33.90
N ALA A 748 17.59 4.27 32.85
CA ALA A 748 17.03 4.65 31.56
C ALA A 748 16.09 3.54 31.00
N PRO A 749 15.02 3.91 30.27
CA PRO A 749 14.09 2.93 29.68
C PRO A 749 14.82 1.96 28.75
N VAL A 750 14.27 0.75 28.61
CA VAL A 750 14.81 -0.31 27.74
C VAL A 750 14.86 0.15 26.28
N SER A 751 13.86 0.91 25.84
CA SER A 751 13.74 1.64 24.58
C SER A 751 12.69 2.75 24.78
N THR A 752 12.74 3.82 24.01
CA THR A 752 11.70 4.86 24.02
C THR A 752 10.59 4.60 23.01
N ASP A 753 10.85 3.74 22.03
CA ASP A 753 9.94 3.38 20.94
C ASP A 753 10.29 1.97 20.44
N PRO A 754 9.84 0.91 21.14
CA PRO A 754 10.20 -0.45 20.78
C PRO A 754 9.44 -0.91 19.54
N THR A 755 10.17 -1.23 18.48
CA THR A 755 9.59 -1.59 17.17
C THR A 755 9.78 -3.05 16.78
N ALA A 756 10.84 -3.70 17.27
CA ALA A 756 11.12 -5.11 17.02
C ALA A 756 11.84 -5.76 18.20
N LEU A 757 11.66 -7.08 18.33
CA LEU A 757 12.27 -7.90 19.36
C LEU A 757 12.87 -9.16 18.70
N ALA A 758 14.10 -9.52 19.07
CA ALA A 758 14.74 -10.74 18.61
C ALA A 758 15.57 -11.38 19.73
N THR A 759 15.68 -12.70 19.73
CA THR A 759 16.57 -13.42 20.66
C THR A 759 18.00 -13.38 20.12
N HIS A 760 18.97 -13.00 20.96
CA HIS A 760 20.38 -13.07 20.59
C HIS A 760 20.83 -14.55 20.54
N PRO A 761 21.72 -14.96 19.62
CA PRO A 761 22.23 -16.34 19.52
C PRO A 761 22.94 -16.88 20.78
N ASP A 762 23.10 -16.07 21.83
CA ASP A 762 23.65 -16.53 23.11
C ASP A 762 22.58 -17.22 23.98
N GLY A 763 21.30 -17.14 23.58
CA GLY A 763 20.15 -17.72 24.27
C GLY A 763 19.81 -17.07 25.61
N ALA A 764 20.55 -16.03 26.03
CA ALA A 764 20.42 -15.42 27.34
C ALA A 764 19.98 -13.95 27.28
N THR A 765 20.10 -13.31 26.11
CA THR A 765 19.78 -11.90 25.94
C THR A 765 18.83 -11.65 24.79
N LEU A 766 18.07 -10.56 24.90
CA LEU A 766 17.16 -10.07 23.87
C LEU A 766 17.76 -8.83 23.21
N LEU A 767 17.48 -8.65 21.93
CA LEU A 767 17.74 -7.42 21.18
C LEU A 767 16.43 -6.70 20.93
N VAL A 768 16.41 -5.40 21.24
CA VAL A 768 15.26 -4.51 21.05
C VAL A 768 15.66 -3.42 20.05
N ALA A 769 14.93 -3.30 18.95
CA ALA A 769 15.05 -2.15 18.07
C ALA A 769 14.36 -0.94 18.72
N ASP A 770 15.06 0.19 18.77
CA ASP A 770 14.56 1.45 19.32
C ASP A 770 14.36 2.42 18.15
N GLY A 771 13.13 2.49 17.64
CA GLY A 771 12.76 3.23 16.43
C GLY A 771 13.18 4.69 16.49
N SER A 772 12.68 5.41 17.49
CA SER A 772 13.04 6.81 17.76
C SER A 772 14.48 7.04 18.20
N GLY A 773 15.19 5.98 18.62
CA GLY A 773 16.57 6.04 19.10
C GLY A 773 17.61 5.66 18.04
N ASP A 774 17.19 5.28 16.83
CA ASP A 774 18.02 4.82 15.72
C ASP A 774 19.06 3.77 16.13
N SER A 775 18.67 2.86 17.03
CA SER A 775 19.62 1.94 17.68
C SER A 775 19.03 0.55 17.93
N VAL A 776 19.91 -0.40 18.24
CA VAL A 776 19.53 -1.73 18.72
C VAL A 776 20.14 -1.94 20.10
N ARG A 777 19.28 -2.25 21.08
CA ARG A 777 19.65 -2.35 22.48
C ARG A 777 19.64 -3.82 22.90
N ARG A 778 20.70 -4.24 23.59
CA ARG A 778 20.79 -5.56 24.22
C ARG A 778 20.27 -5.49 25.65
N VAL A 779 19.41 -6.44 25.99
CA VAL A 779 18.72 -6.54 27.28
C VAL A 779 18.96 -7.92 27.86
N ASP A 780 19.38 -7.97 29.12
CA ASP A 780 19.38 -9.20 29.91
C ASP A 780 18.07 -9.23 30.72
N PRO A 781 17.07 -10.03 30.31
CA PRO A 781 15.78 -10.07 31.00
C PRO A 781 15.89 -10.58 32.45
N ASN A 782 16.98 -11.26 32.80
CA ASN A 782 17.21 -11.77 34.15
C ASN A 782 17.88 -10.73 35.07
N ARG A 783 18.33 -9.59 34.52
CA ARG A 783 18.95 -8.49 35.29
C ARG A 783 18.15 -7.21 35.13
N ALA A 784 17.32 -6.92 36.13
CA ALA A 784 16.50 -5.71 36.16
C ALA A 784 17.32 -4.43 35.91
N GLY A 785 16.99 -3.70 34.85
CA GLY A 785 17.43 -2.32 34.61
C GLY A 785 18.77 -2.13 33.88
N ALA A 786 19.35 -3.15 33.26
CA ALA A 786 20.55 -3.00 32.43
C ALA A 786 20.25 -3.28 30.95
N SER A 787 20.14 -2.22 30.15
CA SER A 787 20.23 -2.30 28.68
C SER A 787 21.46 -1.54 28.20
N THR A 788 22.13 -2.06 27.17
CA THR A 788 23.30 -1.43 26.55
C THR A 788 23.13 -1.38 25.05
N TYR A 789 23.68 -0.37 24.39
CA TYR A 789 23.72 -0.34 22.93
C TYR A 789 24.49 -1.55 22.41
N PHE A 790 23.82 -2.33 21.57
CA PHE A 790 24.46 -3.35 20.74
C PHE A 790 24.87 -2.72 19.42
N VAL A 791 23.89 -2.12 18.72
CA VAL A 791 24.13 -1.20 17.61
C VAL A 791 24.00 0.21 18.15
N GLN A 792 25.03 1.05 17.92
CA GLN A 792 25.03 2.44 18.35
C GLN A 792 24.00 3.27 17.57
N PRO A 793 23.43 4.33 18.16
CA PRO A 793 22.53 5.25 17.46
C PRO A 793 23.12 5.74 16.12
N GLY A 794 22.39 5.56 15.03
CA GLY A 794 22.76 6.00 13.67
C GLY A 794 23.94 5.23 13.04
N ALA A 795 24.38 4.12 13.62
CA ALA A 795 25.50 3.34 13.07
C ALA A 795 25.18 2.85 11.64
N GLY A 796 26.09 3.09 10.70
CA GLY A 796 25.87 2.72 9.29
C GLY A 796 24.80 3.54 8.57
N GLY A 797 24.29 4.62 9.18
CA GLY A 797 23.15 5.37 8.67
C GLY A 797 21.79 4.79 9.07
N LEU A 798 21.75 3.93 10.10
CA LEU A 798 20.49 3.39 10.64
C LEU A 798 19.52 4.51 11.01
N ASP A 799 18.29 4.43 10.51
CA ASP A 799 17.21 5.40 10.74
C ASP A 799 15.88 4.64 10.88
N ARG A 800 15.22 4.81 12.03
CA ARG A 800 13.97 4.15 12.40
C ARG A 800 14.01 2.63 12.15
N PRO A 801 14.79 1.86 12.95
CA PRO A 801 14.83 0.41 12.85
C PRO A 801 13.46 -0.20 13.14
N THR A 802 13.00 -1.20 12.37
CA THR A 802 11.65 -1.78 12.54
C THR A 802 11.57 -3.31 12.51
N GLY A 803 12.69 -3.98 12.27
CA GLY A 803 12.80 -5.43 12.18
C GLY A 803 14.23 -5.87 12.36
N LEU A 804 14.40 -7.04 12.99
CA LEU A 804 15.69 -7.60 13.37
C LEU A 804 15.67 -9.10 13.09
N THR A 805 16.67 -9.63 12.40
CA THR A 805 16.86 -11.08 12.27
C THR A 805 18.32 -11.43 12.18
N PHE A 806 18.69 -12.63 12.64
CA PHE A 806 20.04 -13.17 12.45
C PHE A 806 20.04 -14.04 11.20
N GLY A 807 20.99 -13.78 10.31
CA GLY A 807 21.21 -14.62 9.14
C GLY A 807 21.91 -15.94 9.50
N PRO A 808 21.86 -16.94 8.60
CA PRO A 808 22.59 -18.20 8.75
C PRO A 808 24.12 -18.03 8.81
N ASP A 809 24.63 -16.89 8.33
CA ASP A 809 26.03 -16.47 8.46
C ASP A 809 26.41 -15.95 9.86
N GLY A 810 25.45 -15.83 10.77
CA GLY A 810 25.64 -15.30 12.12
C GLY A 810 25.72 -13.77 12.19
N HIS A 811 25.42 -13.05 11.11
CA HIS A 811 25.30 -11.60 11.11
C HIS A 811 23.90 -11.14 11.52
N LEU A 812 23.82 -9.93 12.08
CA LEU A 812 22.54 -9.29 12.41
C LEU A 812 22.10 -8.40 11.25
N TYR A 813 20.89 -8.61 10.77
CA TYR A 813 20.24 -7.85 9.72
C TYR A 813 19.15 -6.97 10.34
N VAL A 814 19.17 -5.69 10.01
CA VAL A 814 18.28 -4.69 10.59
C VAL A 814 17.60 -3.92 9.46
N SER A 815 16.26 -3.91 9.45
CA SER A 815 15.51 -3.07 8.53
C SER A 815 15.55 -1.63 9.00
N SER A 816 15.97 -0.73 8.12
CA SER A 816 16.08 0.70 8.37
C SER A 816 14.97 1.39 7.58
N ALA A 817 13.85 1.66 8.24
CA ALA A 817 12.65 2.13 7.56
C ALA A 817 12.86 3.52 6.96
N GLY A 818 13.59 4.40 7.66
CA GLY A 818 13.88 5.77 7.21
C GLY A 818 14.84 5.83 6.01
N THR A 819 15.76 4.88 5.89
CA THR A 819 16.69 4.80 4.74
C THR A 819 16.29 3.81 3.65
N HIS A 820 15.14 3.15 3.79
CA HIS A 820 14.62 2.19 2.81
C HIS A 820 15.61 1.07 2.46
N SER A 821 16.32 0.57 3.48
CA SER A 821 17.41 -0.38 3.31
C SER A 821 17.44 -1.43 4.42
N VAL A 822 18.11 -2.55 4.15
CA VAL A 822 18.51 -3.50 5.20
C VAL A 822 20.00 -3.34 5.44
N LEU A 823 20.36 -3.06 6.69
CA LEU A 823 21.73 -2.89 7.14
C LEU A 823 22.22 -4.19 7.79
N ARG A 824 23.50 -4.53 7.58
CA ARG A 824 24.12 -5.72 8.16
C ARG A 824 25.20 -5.34 9.16
N PHE A 825 25.16 -6.02 10.30
CA PHE A 825 26.03 -5.82 11.44
C PHE A 825 26.66 -7.15 11.87
N ASP A 826 27.82 -7.07 12.49
CA ASP A 826 28.45 -8.22 13.12
C ASP A 826 27.58 -8.72 14.28
N GLY A 827 27.12 -9.96 14.20
CA GLY A 827 26.16 -10.51 15.17
C GLY A 827 26.73 -10.78 16.57
N SER A 828 28.04 -10.61 16.77
CA SER A 828 28.68 -10.76 18.09
C SER A 828 28.95 -9.42 18.79
N THR A 829 29.20 -8.37 18.01
CA THR A 829 29.67 -7.07 18.49
C THR A 829 28.71 -5.92 18.20
N GLY A 830 27.80 -6.08 17.24
CA GLY A 830 26.92 -5.01 16.73
C GLY A 830 27.65 -3.97 15.87
N ALA A 831 28.88 -4.24 15.44
CA ALA A 831 29.63 -3.36 14.56
C ALA A 831 29.02 -3.36 13.14
N PHE A 832 28.88 -2.17 12.53
CA PHE A 832 28.40 -2.05 11.16
C PHE A 832 29.36 -2.72 10.17
N ILE A 833 28.81 -3.50 9.23
CA ILE A 833 29.55 -4.16 8.16
C ILE A 833 29.32 -3.39 6.86
N ASP A 834 28.09 -3.40 6.37
CA ASP A 834 27.68 -2.77 5.12
C ASP A 834 26.16 -2.55 5.04
N VAL A 835 25.74 -1.85 4.00
CA VAL A 835 24.34 -1.82 3.58
C VAL A 835 24.12 -3.08 2.75
N PHE A 836 23.39 -4.06 3.30
CA PHE A 836 23.25 -5.37 2.69
C PHE A 836 22.36 -5.32 1.46
N THR A 837 21.21 -4.65 1.57
CA THR A 837 20.40 -4.33 0.43
C THR A 837 19.86 -2.92 0.54
N THR A 838 19.99 -2.17 -0.54
CA THR A 838 19.20 -0.98 -0.80
C THR A 838 18.31 -1.32 -1.94
N ALA A 839 17.02 -0.98 -1.82
CA ALA A 839 16.24 -1.07 -3.02
C ALA A 839 16.69 -0.05 -4.08
N PRO A 840 16.44 -0.37 -5.34
CA PRO A 840 16.15 0.62 -6.39
C PRO A 840 15.20 1.69 -5.88
N GLN A 841 15.28 2.92 -6.40
CA GLN A 841 14.23 3.91 -6.14
C GLN A 841 12.85 3.27 -6.40
N ASP A 842 11.98 3.32 -5.37
CA ASP A 842 10.56 2.92 -5.34
C ASP A 842 10.20 1.42 -5.19
N THR A 843 11.14 0.51 -4.85
CA THR A 843 10.79 -0.94 -4.68
C THR A 843 10.81 -1.48 -3.24
N LEU A 844 11.83 -1.23 -2.41
CA LEU A 844 11.76 -1.47 -0.96
C LEU A 844 11.51 -0.12 -0.32
N VAL A 845 10.32 0.04 0.25
CA VAL A 845 9.89 1.29 0.85
C VAL A 845 9.40 0.96 2.25
N GLU A 846 10.06 1.57 3.24
CA GLU A 846 9.85 1.25 4.66
C GLU A 846 9.90 -0.25 4.96
N PRO A 847 11.08 -0.91 4.81
CA PRO A 847 11.21 -2.31 5.21
C PRO A 847 10.78 -2.48 6.68
N ARG A 848 9.89 -3.44 6.98
CA ARG A 848 9.39 -3.74 8.33
C ARG A 848 9.98 -5.04 8.87
N SER A 849 9.35 -6.17 8.56
CA SER A 849 9.77 -7.51 8.99
C SER A 849 10.84 -8.09 8.05
N LEU A 850 11.75 -8.87 8.62
CA LEU A 850 12.84 -9.57 7.94
C LEU A 850 12.80 -11.05 8.33
N LEU A 851 12.85 -11.93 7.34
CA LEU A 851 12.84 -13.38 7.56
C LEU A 851 13.76 -14.08 6.57
N PHE A 852 14.74 -14.83 7.08
CA PHE A 852 15.50 -15.77 6.26
C PHE A 852 14.70 -17.07 6.11
N VAL A 853 14.58 -17.53 4.87
CA VAL A 853 13.86 -18.73 4.48
C VAL A 853 14.72 -19.56 3.54
N PRO A 854 14.57 -20.90 3.51
CA PRO A 854 15.24 -21.72 2.51
C PRO A 854 14.96 -21.18 1.11
N ARG A 855 15.97 -21.18 0.25
CA ARG A 855 15.80 -20.78 -1.16
C ARG A 855 14.91 -21.79 -1.86
N VAL A 856 13.97 -21.31 -2.67
CA VAL A 856 13.21 -22.15 -3.60
C VAL A 856 14.16 -22.60 -4.71
N THR A 857 14.38 -23.90 -4.82
CA THR A 857 15.26 -24.51 -5.82
C THR A 857 14.47 -25.16 -6.95
N ASP A 858 13.25 -25.62 -6.68
CA ASP A 858 12.27 -26.00 -7.69
C ASP A 858 10.99 -25.17 -7.57
N ARG A 859 10.56 -24.57 -8.68
CA ARG A 859 9.32 -23.76 -8.76
C ARG A 859 8.15 -24.51 -9.39
N PHE A 860 8.38 -25.70 -9.91
CA PHE A 860 7.32 -26.57 -10.39
C PHE A 860 7.43 -27.91 -9.68
N PRO A 861 7.20 -27.92 -8.36
CA PRO A 861 7.34 -29.11 -7.52
C PRO A 861 6.35 -30.24 -7.89
N THR A 862 5.54 -30.05 -8.91
CA THR A 862 4.58 -31.02 -9.43
C THR A 862 4.83 -31.37 -10.91
N ASP A 863 5.89 -30.85 -11.54
CA ASP A 863 6.22 -31.08 -12.96
C ASP A 863 7.65 -31.61 -13.11
N ALA A 864 7.76 -32.94 -13.10
CA ALA A 864 9.00 -33.72 -13.17
C ALA A 864 9.92 -33.45 -14.37
N THR A 865 9.57 -32.49 -15.22
CA THR A 865 10.36 -32.06 -16.38
C THR A 865 10.84 -30.61 -16.28
N ARG A 866 10.49 -29.86 -15.23
CA ARG A 866 10.68 -28.40 -15.15
C ARG A 866 11.24 -27.95 -13.80
N ARG A 867 12.53 -27.62 -13.77
CA ARG A 867 13.22 -27.15 -12.56
C ARG A 867 13.20 -25.64 -12.32
N PHE A 868 13.17 -24.83 -13.38
CA PHE A 868 13.24 -23.36 -13.25
C PHE A 868 12.73 -22.61 -14.47
N LEU A 869 12.48 -21.30 -14.31
CA LEU A 869 12.14 -20.37 -15.39
C LEU A 869 13.19 -19.26 -15.54
N PRO A 870 13.96 -19.20 -16.64
CA PRO A 870 14.90 -18.10 -16.83
C PRO A 870 14.18 -16.78 -17.08
N VAL A 871 14.75 -15.69 -16.56
CA VAL A 871 14.25 -14.34 -16.81
C VAL A 871 14.49 -13.91 -18.27
N SER A 872 13.50 -13.22 -18.85
CA SER A 872 13.61 -12.64 -20.19
C SER A 872 14.46 -11.36 -20.18
N GLY A 873 15.05 -11.03 -21.32
CA GLY A 873 15.89 -9.85 -21.54
C GLY A 873 17.36 -10.18 -21.77
N GLY A 874 18.23 -9.18 -21.59
CA GLY A 874 19.67 -9.29 -21.81
C GLY A 874 20.38 -10.16 -20.76
N TRP A 875 21.33 -10.97 -21.20
CA TRP A 875 22.23 -11.81 -20.40
C TRP A 875 23.68 -11.55 -20.83
N TYR A 876 24.60 -11.57 -19.87
CA TYR A 876 26.01 -11.22 -20.12
C TYR A 876 26.96 -11.92 -19.15
N ASN A 877 28.25 -11.94 -19.53
CA ASN A 877 29.32 -12.35 -18.65
C ASN A 877 29.97 -11.11 -17.98
N PRO A 878 29.87 -10.92 -16.65
CA PRO A 878 30.42 -9.74 -15.98
C PRO A 878 31.95 -9.67 -16.03
N GLN A 879 32.64 -10.77 -16.36
CA GLN A 879 34.09 -10.81 -16.49
C GLN A 879 34.57 -10.48 -17.92
N ARG A 880 33.65 -10.28 -18.88
CA ARG A 880 33.99 -10.10 -20.29
C ARG A 880 33.13 -9.03 -20.96
N SER A 881 33.63 -7.78 -20.92
CA SER A 881 32.96 -6.61 -21.48
C SER A 881 32.64 -6.74 -22.99
N GLY A 882 31.40 -6.41 -23.38
CA GLY A 882 30.97 -6.34 -24.78
C GLY A 882 30.44 -7.65 -25.38
N HIS A 883 30.21 -8.66 -24.54
CA HIS A 883 29.62 -9.95 -24.91
C HIS A 883 28.31 -10.16 -24.14
N GLY A 884 27.28 -10.64 -24.81
CA GLY A 884 25.99 -10.95 -24.22
C GLY A 884 24.96 -11.27 -25.30
N PHE A 885 23.81 -11.76 -24.87
CA PHE A 885 22.69 -12.10 -25.74
C PHE A 885 21.39 -11.62 -25.10
N ASP A 886 20.37 -11.47 -25.92
CA ASP A 886 19.00 -11.28 -25.44
C ASP A 886 18.28 -12.62 -25.45
N LEU A 887 17.62 -12.97 -24.36
CA LEU A 887 16.89 -14.22 -24.15
C LEU A 887 15.42 -13.89 -23.96
N GLN A 888 14.54 -14.42 -24.80
CA GLN A 888 13.10 -14.21 -24.73
C GLN A 888 12.42 -15.54 -24.45
N ARG A 889 11.46 -15.54 -23.51
CA ARG A 889 10.70 -16.73 -23.11
C ARG A 889 9.24 -16.64 -23.54
N ALA A 890 8.74 -17.71 -24.15
CA ALA A 890 7.33 -17.94 -24.42
C ALA A 890 6.95 -19.37 -23.99
N GLY A 891 6.46 -19.53 -22.76
CA GLY A 891 6.28 -20.85 -22.15
C GLY A 891 7.61 -21.57 -21.96
N ASP A 892 7.77 -22.73 -22.61
CA ASP A 892 9.00 -23.53 -22.64
C ASP A 892 9.93 -23.20 -23.83
N GLN A 893 9.47 -22.34 -24.76
CA GLN A 893 10.28 -21.90 -25.90
C GLN A 893 11.17 -20.75 -25.47
N LEU A 894 12.48 -20.91 -25.68
CA LEU A 894 13.44 -19.81 -25.55
C LEU A 894 13.95 -19.39 -26.92
N SER A 895 13.94 -18.08 -27.14
CA SER A 895 14.56 -17.41 -28.27
C SER A 895 15.78 -16.66 -27.78
N LEU A 896 16.93 -16.95 -28.37
CA LEU A 896 18.20 -16.32 -28.06
C LEU A 896 18.69 -15.51 -29.27
N ILE A 897 18.92 -14.22 -29.07
CA ILE A 897 19.56 -13.33 -30.04
C ILE A 897 20.96 -12.97 -29.50
N TRP A 898 21.98 -13.57 -30.08
CA TRP A 898 23.36 -13.37 -29.65
C TRP A 898 24.07 -12.32 -30.51
N TYR A 899 24.52 -11.25 -29.87
CA TYR A 899 25.25 -10.17 -30.53
C TYR A 899 26.75 -10.34 -30.32
N THR A 900 27.51 -10.41 -31.41
CA THR A 900 28.96 -10.67 -31.31
C THR A 900 29.74 -10.13 -32.51
N TYR A 901 30.98 -10.58 -32.68
CA TYR A 901 31.91 -10.15 -33.71
C TYR A 901 32.62 -11.33 -34.35
N GLU A 902 32.99 -11.17 -35.61
CA GLU A 902 33.85 -12.09 -36.34
C GLU A 902 35.32 -11.94 -35.93
N THR A 903 36.16 -12.90 -36.31
CA THR A 903 37.62 -12.86 -36.03
C THR A 903 38.33 -11.63 -36.61
N ASP A 904 37.77 -11.00 -37.65
CA ASP A 904 38.28 -9.76 -38.24
C ASP A 904 37.71 -8.49 -37.59
N GLY A 905 36.85 -8.63 -36.57
CA GLY A 905 36.21 -7.55 -35.84
C GLY A 905 34.91 -7.04 -36.46
N THR A 906 34.41 -7.66 -37.52
CA THR A 906 33.12 -7.31 -38.12
C THR A 906 31.98 -7.68 -37.17
N PRO A 907 31.03 -6.76 -36.84
CA PRO A 907 29.86 -7.12 -36.04
C PRO A 907 29.03 -8.20 -36.72
N THR A 908 28.41 -9.08 -35.93
CA THR A 908 27.49 -10.11 -36.40
C THR A 908 26.46 -10.45 -35.34
N TRP A 909 25.44 -11.21 -35.70
CA TRP A 909 24.46 -11.73 -34.77
C TRP A 909 23.97 -13.11 -35.17
N TYR A 910 23.54 -13.88 -34.18
CA TYR A 910 22.97 -15.20 -34.33
C TYR A 910 21.59 -15.26 -33.68
N LEU A 911 20.66 -15.99 -34.28
CA LEU A 911 19.38 -16.37 -33.69
C LEU A 911 19.39 -17.85 -33.38
N ALA A 912 18.86 -18.22 -32.23
CA ALA A 912 18.61 -19.61 -31.89
C ALA A 912 17.25 -19.75 -31.20
N LEU A 913 16.51 -20.78 -31.58
CA LEU A 913 15.16 -21.06 -31.09
C LEU A 913 15.14 -22.52 -30.64
N GLY A 914 14.69 -22.78 -29.43
CA GLY A 914 14.62 -24.14 -28.90
C GLY A 914 13.74 -24.26 -27.66
N THR A 915 13.45 -25.49 -27.27
CA THR A 915 12.67 -25.81 -26.07
C THR A 915 13.61 -26.00 -24.87
N LEU A 916 13.28 -25.39 -23.73
CA LEU A 916 13.93 -25.67 -22.45
C LEU A 916 13.48 -27.03 -21.93
N ALA A 917 14.42 -27.92 -21.62
CA ALA A 917 14.15 -29.24 -21.07
C ALA A 917 14.91 -29.41 -19.75
N GLY A 918 14.19 -29.41 -18.62
CA GLY A 918 14.80 -29.37 -17.29
C GLY A 918 15.71 -28.16 -17.15
N ASP A 919 17.01 -28.42 -16.97
CA ASP A 919 18.02 -27.39 -16.79
C ASP A 919 18.75 -26.93 -18.06
N ARG A 920 18.40 -27.53 -19.20
CA ARG A 920 19.19 -27.44 -20.41
C ARG A 920 18.35 -26.98 -21.58
N TRP A 921 18.89 -25.99 -22.29
CA TRP A 921 18.36 -25.53 -23.55
C TRP A 921 19.42 -25.70 -24.64
N GLU A 922 19.02 -26.25 -25.79
CA GLU A 922 19.88 -26.44 -26.96
C GLU A 922 19.17 -26.01 -28.24
N ALA A 923 19.89 -25.33 -29.12
CA ALA A 923 19.35 -24.88 -30.41
C ALA A 923 20.45 -24.65 -31.45
N ASP A 924 20.06 -24.74 -32.72
CA ASP A 924 20.89 -24.37 -33.86
C ASP A 924 21.10 -22.84 -33.91
N LEU A 925 22.35 -22.40 -34.09
CA LEU A 925 22.69 -20.99 -34.32
C LEU A 925 22.50 -20.65 -35.81
N LEU A 926 21.54 -19.78 -36.08
CA LEU A 926 21.23 -19.24 -37.40
C LEU A 926 21.92 -17.89 -37.60
N ARG A 927 22.69 -17.76 -38.68
CA ARG A 927 23.25 -16.49 -39.13
C ARG A 927 22.46 -15.95 -40.30
N PHE A 928 22.11 -14.67 -40.26
CA PHE A 928 21.38 -13.98 -41.34
C PHE A 928 22.29 -13.03 -42.12
N THR A 929 22.17 -13.07 -43.45
CA THR A 929 22.85 -12.14 -44.38
C THR A 929 21.82 -11.47 -45.28
N ARG A 930 22.03 -10.19 -45.63
CA ARG A 930 21.12 -9.43 -46.49
C ARG A 930 21.70 -9.25 -47.89
N SER A 931 20.93 -9.56 -48.92
CA SER A 931 21.26 -9.27 -50.31
C SER A 931 20.12 -8.49 -50.97
N GLY A 932 20.30 -7.18 -51.15
CA GLY A 932 19.20 -6.30 -51.56
C GLY A 932 18.12 -6.24 -50.48
N ASP A 933 16.87 -6.57 -50.83
CA ASP A 933 15.73 -6.60 -49.88
C ASP A 933 15.44 -8.01 -49.34
N THR A 934 16.30 -9.00 -49.63
CA THR A 934 16.09 -10.39 -49.21
C THR A 934 17.09 -10.75 -48.11
N SER A 935 16.57 -11.24 -46.98
CA SER A 935 17.38 -11.84 -45.91
C SER A 935 17.43 -13.37 -46.10
N THR A 936 18.61 -13.95 -45.95
CA THR A 936 18.82 -15.41 -46.01
C THR A 936 19.51 -15.88 -44.75
N SER A 937 18.99 -16.96 -44.13
CA SER A 937 19.58 -17.60 -42.96
C SER A 937 20.34 -18.88 -43.32
N ALA A 938 21.36 -19.20 -42.53
CA ALA A 938 22.04 -20.48 -42.56
C ALA A 938 22.36 -20.95 -41.14
N VAL A 939 22.19 -22.25 -40.87
CA VAL A 939 22.71 -22.87 -39.65
C VAL A 939 24.24 -22.87 -39.74
N VAL A 940 24.89 -22.24 -38.79
CA VAL A 940 26.36 -22.12 -38.73
C VAL A 940 26.96 -22.88 -37.55
N GLY A 941 26.14 -23.24 -36.56
CA GLY A 941 26.62 -23.83 -35.31
C GLY A 941 25.49 -24.22 -34.38
N ASP A 942 25.82 -24.45 -33.12
CA ASP A 942 24.88 -24.77 -32.04
C ASP A 942 25.21 -23.96 -30.78
N ALA A 943 24.18 -23.74 -29.96
CA ALA A 943 24.28 -23.12 -28.65
C ALA A 943 23.63 -24.00 -27.59
N THR A 944 24.22 -23.99 -26.40
CA THR A 944 23.67 -24.61 -25.19
C THR A 944 23.65 -23.61 -24.06
N LEU A 945 22.52 -23.54 -23.34
CA LEU A 945 22.45 -22.93 -22.02
C LEU A 945 22.19 -24.05 -21.01
N LEU A 946 23.07 -24.15 -20.01
CA LEU A 946 22.87 -25.00 -18.84
C LEU A 946 22.68 -24.08 -17.64
N PHE A 947 21.46 -23.98 -17.12
CA PHE A 947 21.23 -23.08 -15.99
C PHE A 947 21.47 -23.78 -14.66
N ALA A 948 22.11 -23.05 -13.76
CA ALA A 948 22.25 -23.44 -12.35
C ALA A 948 21.05 -22.95 -11.53
N ASP A 949 20.44 -21.83 -11.96
CA ASP A 949 19.19 -21.25 -11.43
C ASP A 949 18.60 -20.27 -12.46
N GLU A 950 17.48 -19.60 -12.14
CA GLU A 950 16.79 -18.64 -13.02
C GLU A 950 17.65 -17.46 -13.52
N ARG A 951 18.81 -17.22 -12.90
CA ARG A 951 19.67 -16.04 -13.10
C ARG A 951 21.14 -16.39 -13.32
N HIS A 952 21.51 -17.65 -13.33
CA HIS A 952 22.87 -18.07 -13.61
C HIS A 952 22.87 -19.26 -14.56
N ALA A 953 23.59 -19.11 -15.67
CA ALA A 953 23.76 -20.18 -16.63
C ALA A 953 25.20 -20.26 -17.13
N THR A 954 25.55 -21.42 -17.66
CA THR A 954 26.72 -21.58 -18.51
C THR A 954 26.26 -21.55 -19.95
N PHE A 955 26.71 -20.55 -20.69
CA PHE A 955 26.49 -20.45 -22.13
C PHE A 955 27.66 -21.12 -22.86
N SER A 956 27.36 -22.09 -23.71
CA SER A 956 28.33 -22.79 -24.56
C SER A 956 27.92 -22.67 -26.03
N TRP A 957 28.91 -22.61 -26.92
CA TRP A 957 28.67 -22.52 -28.35
C TRP A 957 29.69 -23.31 -29.17
N THR A 958 29.24 -23.75 -30.34
CA THR A 958 30.06 -24.33 -31.39
C THR A 958 29.89 -23.51 -32.66
N LEU A 959 30.97 -22.88 -33.14
CA LEU A 959 30.98 -22.14 -34.40
C LEU A 959 32.14 -22.63 -35.30
N PRO A 960 32.11 -22.40 -36.63
CA PRO A 960 33.17 -22.82 -37.55
C PRO A 960 34.54 -22.23 -37.19
N GLU A 961 34.54 -21.02 -36.64
CA GLU A 961 35.71 -20.25 -36.17
C GLU A 961 36.20 -20.65 -34.76
N GLY A 962 35.46 -21.50 -34.04
CA GLY A 962 35.87 -22.05 -32.75
C GLY A 962 34.73 -22.30 -31.77
N ASN A 963 35.04 -23.07 -30.73
CA ASN A 963 34.12 -23.47 -29.68
C ASN A 963 34.46 -22.72 -28.40
N GLY A 964 33.48 -22.47 -27.55
CA GLY A 964 33.72 -21.80 -26.27
C GLY A 964 32.60 -22.01 -25.27
N SER A 965 32.87 -21.58 -24.03
CA SER A 965 31.89 -21.59 -22.96
C SER A 965 32.23 -20.53 -21.93
N GLU A 966 31.21 -19.89 -21.37
CA GLU A 966 31.38 -18.88 -20.32
C GLU A 966 30.17 -18.81 -19.36
N PRO A 967 30.37 -18.39 -18.10
CA PRO A 967 29.25 -18.13 -17.19
C PRO A 967 28.55 -16.83 -17.59
N VAL A 968 27.22 -16.85 -17.50
CA VAL A 968 26.36 -15.71 -17.85
C VAL A 968 25.29 -15.51 -16.78
N GLN A 969 24.85 -14.27 -16.64
CA GLN A 969 23.79 -13.84 -15.74
C GLN A 969 22.95 -12.73 -16.41
N PRO A 970 21.71 -12.47 -15.98
CA PRO A 970 20.90 -11.39 -16.52
C PRO A 970 21.59 -10.03 -16.33
N LEU A 971 21.45 -9.19 -17.36
CA LEU A 971 21.89 -7.80 -17.36
C LEU A 971 20.82 -6.95 -16.70
N TYR A 972 21.13 -6.41 -15.52
CA TYR A 972 20.31 -5.42 -14.83
C TYR A 972 20.82 -4.02 -15.16
N VAL A 973 20.05 -3.27 -15.95
CA VAL A 973 20.33 -1.86 -16.29
C VAL A 973 19.49 -0.99 -15.37
N GLY A 974 20.02 -0.74 -14.17
CA GLY A 974 19.28 -0.09 -13.11
C GLY A 974 18.88 -1.09 -12.04
N ASN A 975 18.18 -0.60 -11.03
CA ASN A 975 17.90 -1.41 -9.86
C ASN A 975 16.45 -2.01 -9.98
N SER A 976 15.51 -1.38 -10.67
CA SER A 976 14.07 -1.67 -10.56
C SER A 976 13.63 -3.11 -10.90
N ALA A 977 12.53 -3.57 -10.28
CA ALA A 977 11.93 -4.87 -10.58
C ALA A 977 11.50 -4.97 -12.06
N GLU A 978 11.57 -6.16 -12.64
CA GLU A 978 11.00 -6.43 -13.96
C GLU A 978 9.50 -6.12 -13.91
N SER A 979 9.04 -5.22 -14.78
CA SER A 979 7.60 -4.96 -14.93
C SER A 979 7.05 -5.91 -15.97
N GLN A 980 5.85 -6.46 -15.76
CA GLN A 980 5.13 -7.29 -16.77
C GLN A 980 4.74 -6.54 -18.06
N PHE A 981 5.31 -5.36 -18.33
CA PHE A 981 5.30 -4.80 -19.68
C PHE A 981 6.11 -5.72 -20.60
N PRO A 982 5.71 -5.88 -21.87
CA PRO A 982 6.25 -6.95 -22.69
C PRO A 982 7.71 -6.71 -23.10
N THR A 983 8.66 -7.17 -22.28
CA THR A 983 10.00 -7.55 -22.74
C THR A 983 9.80 -8.50 -23.92
N SER A 984 10.18 -8.06 -25.11
CA SER A 984 9.88 -8.78 -26.34
C SER A 984 10.72 -8.32 -27.53
N SER A 985 10.82 -9.21 -28.51
CA SER A 985 11.40 -8.94 -29.81
C SER A 985 10.33 -8.38 -30.76
N TRP A 986 10.73 -7.43 -31.60
CA TRP A 986 9.88 -6.79 -32.60
C TRP A 986 10.60 -6.78 -33.93
N TYR A 987 9.84 -6.88 -35.01
CA TYR A 987 10.38 -6.86 -36.36
C TYR A 987 9.49 -6.05 -37.31
N ASP A 988 10.09 -5.61 -38.42
CA ASP A 988 9.35 -4.97 -39.51
C ASP A 988 8.94 -6.06 -40.52
N PRO A 989 7.63 -6.34 -40.70
CA PRO A 989 7.17 -7.32 -41.67
C PRO A 989 7.41 -6.91 -43.13
N SER A 990 7.67 -5.63 -43.39
CA SER A 990 7.96 -5.08 -44.73
C SER A 990 9.44 -5.07 -45.10
N GLU A 991 10.34 -5.19 -44.12
CA GLU A 991 11.80 -5.27 -44.32
C GLU A 991 12.40 -6.48 -43.58
N SER A 992 12.61 -7.58 -44.29
CA SER A 992 13.26 -8.77 -43.74
C SER A 992 14.68 -8.46 -43.25
N GLY A 993 14.98 -8.81 -42.00
CA GLY A 993 16.28 -8.57 -41.37
C GLY A 993 16.40 -7.24 -40.63
N TRP A 994 15.30 -6.51 -40.41
CA TRP A 994 15.29 -5.38 -39.49
C TRP A 994 14.43 -5.68 -38.27
N GLY A 995 14.96 -5.44 -37.08
CA GLY A 995 14.28 -5.75 -35.83
C GLY A 995 14.96 -5.15 -34.62
N LEU A 996 14.27 -5.27 -33.50
CA LEU A 996 14.69 -4.72 -32.22
C LEU A 996 14.24 -5.64 -31.08
N SER A 997 15.07 -5.74 -30.05
CA SER A 997 14.68 -6.29 -28.76
C SER A 997 14.51 -5.14 -27.79
N VAL A 998 13.39 -5.15 -27.06
CA VAL A 998 13.11 -4.18 -26.01
C VAL A 998 13.00 -4.92 -24.71
N THR A 999 13.76 -4.47 -23.72
CA THR A 999 13.67 -4.96 -22.35
C THR A 999 13.34 -3.79 -21.43
N ARG A 1000 12.33 -3.98 -20.58
CA ARG A 1000 11.94 -3.00 -19.57
C ARG A 1000 12.25 -3.53 -18.17
N GLN A 1001 13.06 -2.78 -17.44
CA GLN A 1001 13.43 -3.06 -16.04
C GLN A 1001 13.05 -1.83 -15.20
N GLY A 1002 11.86 -1.91 -14.60
CA GLY A 1002 11.11 -0.78 -14.02
C GLY A 1002 11.11 0.48 -14.88
N ASP A 1003 11.77 1.54 -14.40
CA ASP A 1003 11.80 2.87 -15.05
C ASP A 1003 12.84 2.95 -16.17
N VAL A 1004 13.61 1.89 -16.42
CA VAL A 1004 14.61 1.86 -17.48
C VAL A 1004 14.12 0.98 -18.61
N ARG A 1005 14.10 1.53 -19.82
CA ARG A 1005 13.93 0.78 -21.06
C ARG A 1005 15.29 0.72 -21.72
N TYR A 1006 15.77 -0.45 -22.09
CA TYR A 1006 16.87 -0.54 -23.03
C TYR A 1006 16.46 -1.33 -24.24
N LEU A 1007 17.06 -0.95 -25.36
CA LEU A 1007 16.74 -1.44 -26.68
C LEU A 1007 18.01 -1.88 -27.37
N MET A 1008 17.95 -3.03 -28.01
CA MET A 1008 18.96 -3.50 -28.94
C MET A 1008 18.37 -3.48 -30.35
N ALA A 1009 18.96 -2.74 -31.28
CA ALA A 1009 18.54 -2.70 -32.67
C ALA A 1009 19.56 -3.41 -33.56
N PHE A 1010 19.11 -4.20 -34.53
CA PHE A 1010 19.96 -4.78 -35.55
C PHE A 1010 19.59 -4.24 -36.93
N VAL A 1011 20.61 -3.92 -37.72
CA VAL A 1011 20.50 -3.33 -39.05
C VAL A 1011 21.55 -3.93 -39.97
N TYR A 1012 21.39 -3.75 -41.28
CA TYR A 1012 22.37 -4.13 -42.29
C TYR A 1012 22.91 -2.89 -43.01
N ASP A 1013 24.20 -2.88 -43.33
CA ASP A 1013 24.79 -1.83 -44.15
C ASP A 1013 24.48 -2.02 -45.65
N ALA A 1014 25.00 -1.12 -46.50
CA ALA A 1014 24.79 -1.17 -47.95
C ALA A 1014 25.45 -2.38 -48.64
N ALA A 1015 26.41 -3.04 -47.98
CA ALA A 1015 27.04 -4.28 -48.45
C ALA A 1015 26.28 -5.54 -47.98
N GLY A 1016 25.29 -5.38 -47.09
CA GLY A 1016 24.55 -6.49 -46.51
C GLY A 1016 25.20 -7.08 -45.25
N GLU A 1017 26.17 -6.37 -44.67
CA GLU A 1017 26.85 -6.78 -43.44
C GLU A 1017 26.06 -6.31 -42.20
N PRO A 1018 25.90 -7.16 -41.18
CA PRO A 1018 25.14 -6.83 -39.97
C PRO A 1018 25.84 -5.82 -39.06
N TYR A 1019 25.04 -5.01 -38.39
CA TYR A 1019 25.42 -4.06 -37.34
C TYR A 1019 24.38 -4.12 -36.22
N TRP A 1020 24.83 -3.91 -34.98
CA TRP A 1020 23.95 -3.83 -33.83
C TRP A 1020 24.23 -2.57 -33.01
N PHE A 1021 23.18 -2.04 -32.40
CA PHE A 1021 23.18 -0.86 -31.56
C PHE A 1021 22.49 -1.18 -30.24
N ILE A 1022 22.93 -0.56 -29.16
CA ILE A 1022 22.23 -0.56 -27.87
C ILE A 1022 21.90 0.87 -27.47
N GLY A 1023 20.74 1.10 -26.86
CA GLY A 1023 20.36 2.38 -26.29
C GLY A 1023 19.54 2.15 -25.02
N ALA A 1024 19.55 3.13 -24.13
CA ALA A 1024 18.71 3.13 -22.92
C ALA A 1024 17.95 4.45 -22.81
N ALA A 1025 16.74 4.38 -22.29
CA ALA A 1025 15.87 5.50 -21.95
C ALA A 1025 15.42 5.34 -20.49
N LEU A 1026 15.46 6.42 -19.72
CA LEU A 1026 14.89 6.49 -18.38
C LEU A 1026 13.49 7.07 -18.50
N ASP A 1027 12.50 6.53 -17.80
CA ASP A 1027 11.09 6.96 -17.84
C ASP A 1027 10.90 8.43 -17.35
N SER A 1028 11.96 9.09 -16.83
CA SER A 1028 12.00 10.52 -16.48
C SER A 1028 12.46 11.46 -17.61
N ASP A 1029 13.05 10.92 -18.67
CA ASP A 1029 13.32 11.59 -19.95
C ASP A 1029 12.21 11.23 -20.97
N ASP A 1030 12.23 11.70 -22.23
CA ASP A 1030 11.28 11.24 -23.26
C ASP A 1030 11.36 9.69 -23.34
N PRO A 1031 10.38 8.94 -22.79
CA PRO A 1031 10.51 7.49 -22.53
C PRO A 1031 10.52 6.69 -23.83
N ASN A 1032 10.24 7.37 -24.93
CA ASN A 1032 10.23 6.83 -26.26
C ASN A 1032 11.49 7.16 -27.04
N ARG A 1033 12.45 7.94 -26.50
CA ARG A 1033 13.70 8.34 -27.19
C ARG A 1033 14.91 7.63 -26.59
N PHE A 1034 15.61 6.85 -27.41
CA PHE A 1034 16.81 6.10 -27.07
C PHE A 1034 18.04 6.73 -27.72
N ASP A 1035 19.03 7.11 -26.92
CA ASP A 1035 20.35 7.50 -27.43
C ASP A 1035 21.16 6.22 -27.70
N MET A 1036 21.36 5.94 -28.99
CA MET A 1036 21.94 4.68 -29.47
C MET A 1036 23.46 4.73 -29.49
N GLN A 1037 24.11 3.60 -29.21
CA GLN A 1037 25.55 3.39 -29.22
C GLN A 1037 25.89 2.08 -29.92
N TRP A 1038 27.07 2.02 -30.51
CA TRP A 1038 27.64 0.79 -31.06
C TRP A 1038 29.06 0.60 -30.52
N PHE A 1039 29.51 -0.64 -30.38
CA PHE A 1039 30.80 -0.93 -29.77
C PHE A 1039 31.86 -1.31 -30.80
N SER A 1040 33.12 -1.04 -30.47
CA SER A 1040 34.28 -1.41 -31.29
C SER A 1040 35.48 -1.78 -30.43
N GLY A 1041 36.38 -2.61 -30.96
CA GLY A 1041 37.66 -2.95 -30.33
C GLY A 1041 38.30 -4.19 -30.99
N PRO A 1042 39.62 -4.40 -30.86
CA PRO A 1042 40.27 -5.61 -31.38
C PRO A 1042 39.85 -6.86 -30.58
N ASP A 1043 39.95 -8.04 -31.22
CA ASP A 1043 39.82 -9.36 -30.58
C ASP A 1043 38.49 -9.60 -29.84
N ARG A 1044 37.37 -9.13 -30.39
CA ARG A 1044 36.00 -9.24 -29.83
C ARG A 1044 35.22 -10.49 -30.23
N CYS A 1045 35.82 -11.38 -31.01
CA CYS A 1045 35.13 -12.59 -31.44
C CYS A 1045 34.92 -13.58 -30.28
N PRO A 1046 33.92 -14.47 -30.34
CA PRO A 1046 33.67 -15.44 -29.26
C PRO A 1046 34.91 -16.26 -28.88
N SER A 1047 35.71 -16.66 -29.86
CA SER A 1047 36.95 -17.45 -29.67
C SER A 1047 38.22 -16.61 -29.42
N CYS A 1048 38.10 -15.29 -29.40
CA CYS A 1048 39.22 -14.37 -29.20
C CYS A 1048 39.52 -14.15 -27.70
N THR A 1049 40.79 -13.98 -27.34
CA THR A 1049 41.25 -13.82 -25.94
C THR A 1049 41.31 -12.35 -25.49
N GLY A 1050 40.55 -11.44 -26.12
CA GLY A 1050 40.69 -9.99 -26.00
C GLY A 1050 40.71 -9.51 -24.55
N ALA A 1051 41.79 -8.81 -24.16
CA ALA A 1051 42.09 -8.39 -22.79
C ALA A 1051 41.70 -6.93 -22.46
N GLU A 1052 41.01 -6.22 -23.36
CA GLU A 1052 40.64 -4.80 -23.19
C GLU A 1052 39.11 -4.59 -23.20
N ASP A 1053 38.62 -3.51 -22.58
CA ASP A 1053 37.20 -3.13 -22.50
C ASP A 1053 36.65 -2.61 -23.85
N ALA A 1054 35.36 -2.85 -24.10
CA ALA A 1054 34.70 -2.42 -25.33
C ALA A 1054 34.60 -0.89 -25.40
N ILE A 1055 34.94 -0.29 -26.55
CA ILE A 1055 34.81 1.15 -26.75
C ILE A 1055 33.41 1.45 -27.27
N ALA A 1056 32.60 2.12 -26.45
CA ALA A 1056 31.29 2.63 -26.85
C ALA A 1056 31.43 3.86 -27.76
N ASN A 1057 30.80 3.82 -28.92
CA ASN A 1057 30.76 4.92 -29.87
C ASN A 1057 29.33 5.45 -29.99
N PRO A 1058 29.13 6.78 -30.07
CA PRO A 1058 27.82 7.35 -30.36
C PRO A 1058 27.25 6.84 -31.69
N GLY A 1059 25.99 6.39 -31.66
CA GLY A 1059 25.28 5.76 -32.78
C GLY A 1059 24.04 6.51 -33.27
N GLY A 1060 23.68 7.63 -32.65
CA GLY A 1060 22.52 8.45 -33.03
C GLY A 1060 21.32 8.24 -32.09
N THR A 1061 20.10 8.33 -32.62
CA THR A 1061 18.86 8.22 -31.82
C THR A 1061 17.82 7.33 -32.48
N LEU A 1062 17.02 6.64 -31.68
CA LEU A 1062 15.82 5.91 -32.09
C LEU A 1062 14.64 6.39 -31.24
N ARG A 1063 13.46 6.60 -31.85
CA ARG A 1063 12.28 7.10 -31.15
C ARG A 1063 11.01 6.31 -31.48
N PHE A 1064 10.24 5.91 -30.47
CA PHE A 1064 8.90 5.36 -30.64
C PHE A 1064 7.85 6.47 -30.68
N ALA A 1065 6.81 6.31 -31.51
CA ALA A 1065 5.62 7.14 -31.42
C ALA A 1065 4.74 6.66 -30.25
N PRO A 1066 4.03 7.56 -29.55
CA PRO A 1066 3.10 7.18 -28.50
C PRO A 1066 1.86 6.50 -29.11
N VAL A 1067 1.78 5.17 -29.06
CA VAL A 1067 0.58 4.39 -29.44
C VAL A 1067 0.51 3.10 -28.60
N ASP A 1068 -0.71 2.68 -28.28
CA ASP A 1068 -1.04 1.41 -27.61
C ASP A 1068 -0.45 0.17 -28.30
N LEU A 1069 -0.26 -0.88 -27.49
CA LEU A 1069 0.65 -2.03 -27.63
C LEU A 1069 0.47 -2.97 -28.86
N ASP A 1070 -0.33 -2.61 -29.86
CA ASP A 1070 -0.63 -3.44 -31.04
C ASP A 1070 -0.07 -2.90 -32.37
N GLY A 1071 0.81 -1.89 -32.33
CA GLY A 1071 1.50 -1.37 -33.52
C GLY A 1071 2.45 -0.23 -33.20
N ALA A 1072 3.74 -0.54 -33.01
CA ALA A 1072 4.73 0.45 -32.65
C ALA A 1072 5.29 1.15 -33.90
N ARG A 1073 5.21 2.49 -33.95
CA ARG A 1073 5.86 3.28 -35.00
C ARG A 1073 7.23 3.76 -34.57
N VAL A 1074 8.27 3.36 -35.29
CA VAL A 1074 9.66 3.66 -34.93
C VAL A 1074 10.29 4.61 -35.92
N GLU A 1075 10.75 5.76 -35.44
CA GLU A 1075 11.61 6.70 -36.15
C GLU A 1075 13.07 6.43 -35.79
N SER A 1076 13.95 6.32 -36.78
CA SER A 1076 15.38 6.08 -36.52
C SER A 1076 16.26 7.11 -37.22
N ALA A 1077 17.22 7.66 -36.48
CA ALA A 1077 18.31 8.48 -36.99
C ALA A 1077 19.65 7.94 -36.45
N MET A 1078 20.02 6.74 -36.93
CA MET A 1078 21.23 6.03 -36.49
C MET A 1078 22.36 6.14 -37.51
N SER A 1079 23.61 6.08 -37.06
CA SER A 1079 24.80 6.13 -37.95
C SER A 1079 26.00 5.40 -37.37
N SER A 1080 26.79 4.79 -38.25
CA SER A 1080 28.12 4.25 -37.99
C SER A 1080 29.12 4.80 -39.03
N PRO A 1081 30.43 4.52 -38.92
CA PRO A 1081 31.41 4.91 -39.94
C PRO A 1081 31.14 4.30 -41.32
N ALA A 1082 30.40 3.18 -41.39
CA ALA A 1082 30.13 2.45 -42.62
C ALA A 1082 28.78 2.84 -43.28
N ALA A 1083 27.77 3.25 -42.50
CA ALA A 1083 26.44 3.55 -43.03
C ALA A 1083 25.62 4.50 -42.14
N SER A 1084 24.54 5.06 -42.70
CA SER A 1084 23.52 5.82 -41.97
C SER A 1084 22.14 5.25 -42.21
N TRP A 1085 21.36 5.07 -41.14
CA TRP A 1085 20.00 4.57 -41.16
C TRP A 1085 19.07 5.69 -40.67
N GLN A 1086 18.64 6.53 -41.61
CA GLN A 1086 17.63 7.56 -41.39
C GLN A 1086 16.31 7.12 -42.00
N ARG A 1087 15.27 6.96 -41.18
CA ARG A 1087 13.97 6.43 -41.59
C ARG A 1087 12.82 7.23 -40.97
N ASP A 1088 11.81 7.50 -41.79
CA ASP A 1088 10.47 7.94 -41.36
C ASP A 1088 9.79 6.81 -40.56
N PRO A 1089 8.68 7.06 -39.82
CA PRO A 1089 8.10 6.06 -38.92
C PRO A 1089 7.77 4.74 -39.63
N LEU A 1090 8.35 3.64 -39.14
CA LEU A 1090 8.14 2.27 -39.64
C LEU A 1090 7.26 1.49 -38.66
N ASP A 1091 6.34 0.67 -39.18
CA ASP A 1091 5.42 -0.14 -38.39
C ASP A 1091 6.11 -1.44 -37.95
N PHE A 1092 6.31 -1.61 -36.65
CA PHE A 1092 6.86 -2.82 -36.06
C PHE A 1092 5.75 -3.70 -35.50
N VAL A 1093 5.90 -5.00 -35.70
CA VAL A 1093 5.05 -6.04 -35.14
C VAL A 1093 5.84 -6.78 -34.07
N ARG A 1094 5.20 -6.99 -32.92
CA ARG A 1094 5.76 -7.78 -31.83
C ARG A 1094 5.78 -9.25 -32.24
N LEU A 1095 6.86 -9.96 -31.92
CA LEU A 1095 6.82 -11.41 -31.82
C LEU A 1095 5.98 -11.74 -30.57
N THR A 1096 4.68 -11.93 -30.74
CA THR A 1096 3.78 -12.39 -29.68
C THR A 1096 3.60 -13.90 -29.71
N ASP A 1097 3.24 -14.41 -28.54
CA ASP A 1097 2.73 -15.75 -28.31
C ASP A 1097 1.41 -15.90 -29.09
N SER A 1098 1.40 -16.75 -30.13
CA SER A 1098 0.25 -17.03 -31.01
C SER A 1098 -0.23 -15.88 -31.91
N PRO A 1099 0.01 -15.95 -33.23
CA PRO A 1099 -0.68 -15.08 -34.15
C PRO A 1099 -1.97 -15.80 -34.54
N THR A 1100 -3.04 -15.65 -33.77
CA THR A 1100 -4.38 -15.98 -34.31
C THR A 1100 -5.06 -14.70 -34.76
N ASP A 1101 -5.75 -14.73 -35.89
CA ASP A 1101 -6.57 -13.59 -36.28
C ASP A 1101 -7.81 -13.47 -35.35
N VAL A 1102 -8.64 -12.45 -35.58
CA VAL A 1102 -9.89 -12.20 -34.82
C VAL A 1102 -10.87 -13.39 -34.82
N ASP A 1103 -10.66 -14.39 -35.68
CA ASP A 1103 -11.46 -15.61 -35.78
C ASP A 1103 -10.75 -16.85 -35.22
N GLY A 1104 -9.52 -16.72 -34.67
CA GLY A 1104 -8.80 -17.81 -33.97
C GLY A 1104 -7.91 -18.68 -34.87
N ASP A 1105 -7.67 -18.31 -36.13
CA ASP A 1105 -6.84 -19.10 -37.05
C ASP A 1105 -5.35 -18.71 -37.00
N PRO A 1106 -4.39 -19.66 -36.96
CA PRO A 1106 -2.96 -19.36 -36.90
C PRO A 1106 -2.44 -18.70 -38.18
N LEU A 1107 -1.78 -17.55 -38.05
CA LEU A 1107 -1.10 -16.85 -39.14
C LEU A 1107 0.12 -17.67 -39.62
N PRO A 1108 0.48 -17.55 -40.91
CA PRO A 1108 1.60 -18.29 -41.47
C PRO A 1108 2.94 -17.94 -40.78
N SER A 1109 3.74 -18.98 -40.51
CA SER A 1109 5.12 -18.89 -40.01
C SER A 1109 5.96 -17.85 -40.77
N PRO A 1110 6.88 -17.14 -40.08
CA PRO A 1110 7.81 -16.19 -40.70
C PRO A 1110 8.65 -16.81 -41.83
#